data_AF-A0AAN7G7A5-F1
#
_entry.id   AF-A0AAN7G7A5-F1
#
_cell.length_a   1.000
_cell.length_b   1.000
_cell.length_c   1.000
_cell.angle_alpha   90.00
_cell.angle_beta   90.00
_cell.angle_gamma   90.00
#
_symmetry.space_group_name_H-M   'P 1'
#
loop_
_entity.id
_entity.type
_entity.pdbx_description
1 polymer ?
#
loop_
_entity_poly.entity_id
_entity_poly.type
_entity_poly.pdbx_seq_one_letter_code
_entity_poly.pdbx_strand_id
1 'polypeptide(L)'
;MPTPASPSASASSSHRRASSDLMVRIGSADSEIKLRALRELKNQIIGNRTKKLFFLKLGAVPAVSCALAEAQAQAQADLLVQSAAALGSFACGFDAGVRAVLDSGAFSNLIALLSFPDDKVVDAGARSLRMIYQSKLAPKYDFLQEKNMEFLLSLLNSENETVTGLGASIIIHSCETVVEQKALCHAGVLKKLTSLLEGSPSQKDASLESLATIIKKNPEAASKFVSESRRALSSVIDLSKDRNPRTRLLACMCLIVIRNTSPYYLQEIGIKTKLVYLLLELLDDPGQVGEEASFAFSSLLAQKEDLQKLAFEANAIDKLHNHLQKHLLQPRRYQGILLALAELCSKLESCRSRFFYLEVLNLVADALTHEVADVRTAACICLRSVSRSIKSLSAGCFMKEMIVIPLVRLLHDPSTSVQVAALGAVSNIVVDFTTAKSTFLQCGGLKLLVQLSKSMDPILRLNALWGLRNLMFLADKTCKKGIFFELTAPSLSSLICDPEPSVQEQALALVRNLVDGCLDSIEYVFAEDGIILDAIGRQLQSTSKAEIGIQGMYVLSNIASGNEFHKEAVMHQLLLHVNNGTQAFILKFLQSNDSQLRTATIWTIINLTFPSSPGASSRVVKLRNAGIVSQIKTMVNDPCVDVKLRVRTALGQFMTIGDGST
;
A
#
# COMPACT_ATOMS: atom_id res chain seq x y z
N MET A 1 42.46 -47.40 -26.67
CA MET A 1 42.60 -45.93 -26.65
C MET A 1 42.18 -45.43 -25.28
N PRO A 2 42.93 -44.50 -24.66
CA PRO A 2 42.74 -44.13 -23.26
C PRO A 2 41.54 -43.19 -23.08
N THR A 3 40.85 -43.36 -21.95
CA THR A 3 39.84 -42.45 -21.39
C THR A 3 40.44 -41.07 -21.11
N PRO A 4 39.76 -39.96 -21.44
CA PRO A 4 40.24 -38.62 -21.07
C PRO A 4 40.00 -38.40 -19.57
N ALA A 5 41.08 -38.16 -18.83
CA ALA A 5 41.02 -37.69 -17.45
C ALA A 5 40.37 -36.30 -17.41
N SER A 6 39.39 -36.15 -16.54
CA SER A 6 38.64 -34.91 -16.28
C SER A 6 39.51 -33.90 -15.50
N PRO A 7 39.75 -32.66 -16.00
CA PRO A 7 40.58 -31.67 -15.30
C PRO A 7 39.87 -30.94 -14.14
N SER A 8 38.60 -31.23 -13.86
CA SER A 8 37.74 -30.42 -12.98
C SER A 8 37.90 -30.71 -11.48
N ALA A 9 38.36 -31.90 -11.10
CA ALA A 9 38.49 -32.28 -9.69
C ALA A 9 39.71 -31.63 -9.00
N SER A 10 40.84 -31.49 -9.71
CA SER A 10 42.09 -30.96 -9.15
C SER A 10 42.01 -29.45 -8.83
N ALA A 11 41.37 -28.65 -9.70
CA ALA A 11 41.20 -27.20 -9.52
C ALA A 11 40.30 -26.85 -8.31
N SER A 12 39.28 -27.67 -8.02
CA SER A 12 38.42 -27.48 -6.84
C SER A 12 39.14 -27.76 -5.52
N SER A 13 40.08 -28.72 -5.54
CA SER A 13 40.88 -29.13 -4.38
C SER A 13 41.99 -28.14 -4.04
N SER A 14 42.62 -27.53 -5.06
CA SER A 14 43.65 -26.50 -4.88
C SER A 14 43.05 -25.20 -4.34
N HIS A 15 41.87 -24.81 -4.82
CA HIS A 15 41.15 -23.65 -4.30
C HIS A 15 40.70 -23.82 -2.85
N ARG A 16 40.23 -25.01 -2.45
CA ARG A 16 39.91 -25.29 -1.03
C ARG A 16 41.16 -25.27 -0.13
N ARG A 17 42.29 -25.82 -0.58
CA ARG A 17 43.55 -25.76 0.17
C ARG A 17 44.06 -24.33 0.33
N ALA A 18 44.08 -23.54 -0.74
CA ALA A 18 44.49 -22.14 -0.69
C ALA A 18 43.57 -21.29 0.21
N SER A 19 42.28 -21.61 0.27
CA SER A 19 41.31 -20.91 1.12
C SER A 19 41.40 -21.32 2.59
N SER A 20 41.73 -22.60 2.87
CA SER A 20 42.04 -23.09 4.22
C SER A 20 43.33 -22.48 4.76
N ASP A 21 44.34 -22.34 3.89
CA ASP A 21 45.60 -21.67 4.22
C ASP A 21 45.38 -20.18 4.55
N LEU A 22 44.51 -19.49 3.80
CA LEU A 22 44.15 -18.10 4.10
C LEU A 22 43.52 -17.93 5.50
N MET A 23 42.66 -18.85 5.91
CA MET A 23 42.04 -18.84 7.25
C MET A 23 43.08 -19.02 8.37
N VAL A 24 44.07 -19.89 8.18
CA VAL A 24 45.18 -20.06 9.13
C VAL A 24 46.03 -18.78 9.21
N ARG A 25 46.32 -18.14 8.07
CA ARG A 25 47.08 -16.89 8.03
C ARG A 25 46.37 -15.72 8.73
N ILE A 26 45.03 -15.69 8.73
CA ILE A 26 44.24 -14.68 9.49
C ILE A 26 44.37 -14.91 11.01
N GLY A 27 44.47 -16.16 11.46
CA GLY A 27 44.69 -16.50 12.87
C GLY A 27 46.16 -16.46 13.32
N SER A 28 47.09 -16.05 12.46
CA SER A 28 48.52 -16.00 12.79
C SER A 28 48.82 -15.02 13.93
N ALA A 29 49.79 -15.33 14.79
CA ALA A 29 50.31 -14.38 15.78
C ALA A 29 51.16 -13.26 15.14
N ASP A 30 51.64 -13.48 13.92
CA ASP A 30 52.42 -12.49 13.16
C ASP A 30 51.50 -11.45 12.51
N SER A 31 51.65 -10.19 12.95
CA SER A 31 50.84 -9.05 12.51
C SER A 31 50.96 -8.78 11.00
N GLU A 32 52.11 -9.02 10.37
CA GLU A 32 52.31 -8.74 8.96
C GLU A 32 51.71 -9.85 8.07
N ILE A 33 51.82 -11.11 8.49
CA ILE A 33 51.12 -12.23 7.84
C ILE A 33 49.61 -12.03 7.92
N LYS A 34 49.09 -11.67 9.11
CA LYS A 34 47.68 -11.39 9.35
C LYS A 34 47.18 -10.24 8.47
N LEU A 35 47.94 -9.15 8.38
CA LEU A 35 47.59 -7.98 7.57
C LEU A 35 47.48 -8.32 6.07
N ARG A 36 48.45 -9.09 5.54
CA ARG A 36 48.43 -9.55 4.14
C ARG A 36 47.24 -10.45 3.87
N ALA A 37 46.93 -11.36 4.79
CA ALA A 37 45.80 -12.29 4.67
C ALA A 37 44.44 -11.56 4.68
N LEU A 38 44.26 -10.58 5.58
CA LEU A 38 43.04 -9.75 5.62
C LEU A 38 42.84 -8.95 4.33
N ARG A 39 43.92 -8.38 3.79
CA ARG A 39 43.89 -7.64 2.52
C ARG A 39 43.52 -8.56 1.35
N GLU A 40 44.12 -9.75 1.31
CA GLU A 40 43.82 -10.78 0.31
C GLU A 40 42.34 -11.20 0.38
N LEU A 41 41.84 -11.54 1.57
CA LEU A 41 40.44 -11.92 1.79
C LEU A 41 39.47 -10.84 1.30
N LYS A 42 39.67 -9.59 1.75
CA LYS A 42 38.84 -8.44 1.35
C LYS A 42 38.78 -8.32 -0.18
N ASN A 43 39.94 -8.34 -0.85
CA ASN A 43 40.02 -8.21 -2.30
C ASN A 43 39.32 -9.36 -3.04
N GLN A 44 39.28 -10.56 -2.46
CA GLN A 44 38.55 -11.69 -3.05
C GLN A 44 37.03 -11.56 -2.93
N ILE A 45 36.50 -10.89 -1.90
CA ILE A 45 35.05 -10.84 -1.63
C ILE A 45 34.36 -9.58 -2.13
N ILE A 46 35.10 -8.50 -2.45
CA ILE A 46 34.53 -7.26 -2.98
C ILE A 46 33.70 -7.55 -4.23
N GLY A 47 32.44 -7.09 -4.23
CA GLY A 47 31.51 -7.25 -5.35
C GLY A 47 31.06 -8.68 -5.66
N ASN A 48 31.54 -9.72 -4.96
CA ASN A 48 31.30 -11.12 -5.31
C ASN A 48 30.48 -11.86 -4.24
N ARG A 49 29.17 -11.96 -4.44
CA ARG A 49 28.23 -12.58 -3.49
C ARG A 49 28.52 -14.06 -3.24
N THR A 50 28.96 -14.81 -4.26
CA THR A 50 29.30 -16.24 -4.15
C THR A 50 30.52 -16.45 -3.26
N LYS A 51 31.57 -15.65 -3.45
CA LYS A 51 32.77 -15.70 -2.61
C LYS A 51 32.49 -15.24 -1.19
N LYS A 52 31.68 -14.19 -0.99
CA LYS A 52 31.20 -13.78 0.34
C LYS A 52 30.55 -14.97 1.07
N LEU A 53 29.61 -15.65 0.42
CA LEU A 53 28.92 -16.82 1.00
C LEU A 53 29.89 -17.98 1.28
N PHE A 54 30.84 -18.24 0.39
CA PHE A 54 31.84 -19.30 0.56
C PHE A 54 32.72 -19.05 1.79
N PHE A 55 33.33 -17.87 1.92
CA PHE A 55 34.18 -17.54 3.06
C PHE A 55 33.38 -17.40 4.37
N LEU A 56 32.12 -16.98 4.29
CA LEU A 56 31.21 -16.97 5.44
C LEU A 56 31.02 -18.40 5.99
N LYS A 57 30.81 -19.39 5.12
CA LYS A 57 30.70 -20.81 5.52
C LYS A 57 32.01 -21.39 6.09
N LEU A 58 33.15 -20.82 5.74
CA LEU A 58 34.46 -21.21 6.29
C LEU A 58 34.77 -20.56 7.65
N GLY A 59 33.86 -19.74 8.20
CA GLY A 59 34.09 -19.06 9.48
C GLY A 59 35.01 -17.85 9.37
N ALA A 60 35.13 -17.23 8.20
CA ALA A 60 35.97 -16.04 8.00
C ALA A 60 35.53 -14.86 8.86
N VAL A 61 34.22 -14.62 9.02
CA VAL A 61 33.71 -13.45 9.76
C VAL A 61 34.09 -13.49 11.25
N PRO A 62 33.86 -14.59 12.00
CA PRO A 62 34.37 -14.73 13.37
C PRO A 62 35.89 -14.55 13.48
N ALA A 63 36.68 -15.11 12.56
CA ALA A 63 38.14 -14.98 12.58
C ALA A 63 38.59 -13.53 12.38
N VAL A 64 37.97 -12.79 11.46
CA VAL A 64 38.25 -11.36 11.25
C VAL A 64 37.77 -10.52 12.43
N SER A 65 36.64 -10.87 13.06
CA SER A 65 36.16 -10.20 14.30
C SER A 65 37.16 -10.37 15.44
N CYS A 66 37.71 -11.58 15.62
CA CYS A 66 38.73 -11.85 16.61
C CYS A 66 40.02 -11.05 16.32
N ALA A 67 40.47 -11.04 15.06
CA ALA A 67 41.62 -10.22 14.64
C ALA A 67 41.41 -8.72 14.90
N LEU A 68 40.19 -8.21 14.72
CA LEU A 68 39.85 -6.82 15.04
C LEU A 68 39.98 -6.54 16.55
N ALA A 69 39.44 -7.43 17.39
CA ALA A 69 39.49 -7.27 18.85
C ALA A 69 40.94 -7.33 19.38
N GLU A 70 41.75 -8.25 18.86
CA GLU A 70 43.18 -8.35 19.20
C GLU A 70 43.95 -7.10 18.77
N ALA A 71 43.73 -6.63 17.54
CA ALA A 71 44.38 -5.42 17.03
C ALA A 71 43.97 -4.17 17.82
N GLN A 72 42.74 -4.14 18.35
CA GLN A 72 42.26 -3.06 19.21
C GLN A 72 42.97 -3.06 20.57
N ALA A 73 43.13 -4.24 21.19
CA ALA A 73 43.87 -4.38 22.44
C ALA A 73 45.35 -3.98 22.30
N GLN A 74 45.93 -4.15 21.11
CA GLN A 74 47.33 -3.82 20.80
C GLN A 74 47.50 -2.47 20.10
N ALA A 75 46.42 -1.70 19.90
CA ALA A 75 46.41 -0.42 19.18
C ALA A 75 47.08 -0.45 17.78
N GLN A 76 46.93 -1.55 17.03
CA GLN A 76 47.55 -1.74 15.72
C GLN A 76 46.70 -1.15 14.58
N ALA A 77 46.96 0.11 14.24
CA ALA A 77 46.15 0.88 13.27
C ALA A 77 45.94 0.17 11.92
N ASP A 78 47.00 -0.37 11.29
CA ASP A 78 46.88 -1.02 9.98
C ASP A 78 45.99 -2.27 10.01
N LEU A 79 46.08 -3.07 11.09
CA LEU A 79 45.26 -4.25 11.27
C LEU A 79 43.81 -3.90 11.58
N LEU A 80 43.58 -2.85 12.37
CA LEU A 80 42.23 -2.31 12.61
C LEU A 80 41.57 -1.88 11.31
N VAL A 81 42.27 -1.11 10.48
CA VAL A 81 41.77 -0.63 9.18
C VAL A 81 41.41 -1.81 8.26
N GLN A 82 42.29 -2.79 8.10
CA GLN A 82 42.00 -3.93 7.21
C GLN A 82 40.92 -4.86 7.75
N SER A 83 40.89 -5.10 9.06
CA SER A 83 39.87 -5.95 9.69
C SER A 83 38.48 -5.31 9.55
N ALA A 84 38.35 -4.03 9.86
CA ALA A 84 37.11 -3.28 9.67
C ALA A 84 36.67 -3.34 8.20
N ALA A 85 37.57 -2.99 7.26
CA ALA A 85 37.26 -3.00 5.83
C ALA A 85 36.82 -4.39 5.30
N ALA A 86 37.39 -5.48 5.82
CA ALA A 86 36.97 -6.83 5.50
C ALA A 86 35.56 -7.13 6.02
N LEU A 87 35.24 -6.78 7.26
CA LEU A 87 33.89 -6.92 7.84
C LEU A 87 32.84 -6.11 7.07
N GLY A 88 33.15 -4.85 6.75
CA GLY A 88 32.31 -4.00 5.90
C GLY A 88 32.07 -4.64 4.53
N SER A 89 33.11 -5.22 3.92
CA SER A 89 33.00 -5.90 2.63
C SER A 89 32.09 -7.14 2.70
N PHE A 90 32.08 -7.89 3.80
CA PHE A 90 31.10 -8.96 4.01
C PHE A 90 29.67 -8.42 4.12
N ALA A 91 29.46 -7.33 4.84
CA ALA A 91 28.15 -6.70 5.07
C ALA A 91 27.56 -6.06 3.80
N CYS A 92 28.38 -5.42 2.97
CA CYS A 92 27.95 -4.58 1.84
C CYS A 92 27.00 -5.32 0.87
N GLY A 93 25.73 -4.90 0.84
CA GLY A 93 24.69 -5.46 -0.05
C GLY A 93 24.40 -6.95 0.13
N PHE A 94 24.71 -7.53 1.31
CA PHE A 94 24.55 -8.97 1.54
C PHE A 94 24.07 -9.27 2.96
N ASP A 95 22.75 -9.45 3.12
CA ASP A 95 22.10 -9.66 4.43
C ASP A 95 22.66 -10.82 5.25
N ALA A 96 23.04 -11.94 4.62
CA ALA A 96 23.66 -13.04 5.35
C ALA A 96 25.03 -12.64 5.93
N GLY A 97 25.77 -11.79 5.22
CA GLY A 97 27.01 -11.19 5.71
C GLY A 97 26.78 -10.24 6.86
N VAL A 98 25.77 -9.36 6.77
CA VAL A 98 25.37 -8.49 7.89
C VAL A 98 25.04 -9.30 9.12
N ARG A 99 24.20 -10.33 9.00
CA ARG A 99 23.87 -11.23 10.12
C ARG A 99 25.13 -11.84 10.74
N ALA A 100 26.02 -12.41 9.94
CA ALA A 100 27.25 -13.01 10.45
C ALA A 100 28.15 -12.00 11.19
N VAL A 101 28.24 -10.75 10.70
CA VAL A 101 29.02 -9.69 11.35
C VAL A 101 28.39 -9.34 12.72
N LEU A 102 27.07 -9.23 12.80
CA LEU A 102 26.36 -8.98 14.06
C LEU A 102 26.53 -10.14 15.05
N ASP A 103 26.33 -11.38 14.61
CA ASP A 103 26.44 -12.59 15.43
C ASP A 103 27.86 -12.79 15.99
N SER A 104 28.88 -12.31 15.26
CA SER A 104 30.28 -12.38 15.69
C SER A 104 30.67 -11.35 16.77
N GLY A 105 29.75 -10.49 17.20
CA GLY A 105 30.01 -9.41 18.17
C GLY A 105 30.84 -8.24 17.62
N ALA A 106 31.16 -8.23 16.33
CA ALA A 106 32.03 -7.22 15.73
C ALA A 106 31.43 -5.80 15.75
N PHE A 107 30.11 -5.65 15.82
CA PHE A 107 29.42 -4.36 15.75
C PHE A 107 29.90 -3.39 16.85
N SER A 108 29.98 -3.86 18.09
CA SER A 108 30.43 -3.05 19.23
C SER A 108 31.88 -2.60 19.07
N ASN A 109 32.74 -3.48 18.56
CA ASN A 109 34.14 -3.16 18.27
C ASN A 109 34.26 -2.13 17.15
N LEU A 110 33.45 -2.24 16.09
CA LEU A 110 33.40 -1.26 15.00
C LEU A 110 32.93 0.12 15.47
N ILE A 111 31.98 0.20 16.39
CA ILE A 111 31.56 1.47 17.02
C ILE A 111 32.72 2.07 17.83
N ALA A 112 33.45 1.24 18.58
CA ALA A 112 34.57 1.70 19.39
C ALA A 112 35.72 2.31 18.54
N LEU A 113 35.87 1.91 17.28
CA LEU A 113 36.84 2.50 16.35
C LEU A 113 36.57 3.98 16.06
N LEU A 114 35.34 4.47 16.25
CA LEU A 114 34.97 5.86 15.99
C LEU A 114 35.58 6.84 17.00
N SER A 115 36.06 6.34 18.15
CA SER A 115 36.77 7.12 19.16
C SER A 115 38.29 6.89 19.14
N PHE A 116 38.80 6.21 18.11
CA PHE A 116 40.22 5.91 17.99
C PHE A 116 41.02 7.16 17.56
N PRO A 117 42.27 7.38 18.03
CA PRO A 117 43.03 8.60 17.70
C PRO A 117 43.46 8.73 16.24
N ASP A 118 43.53 7.61 15.50
CA ASP A 118 43.96 7.59 14.09
C ASP A 118 42.75 7.75 13.15
N ASP A 119 42.78 8.81 12.33
CA ASP A 119 41.70 9.15 11.39
C ASP A 119 41.40 8.04 10.36
N LYS A 120 42.40 7.26 9.94
CA LYS A 120 42.20 6.15 9.00
C LYS A 120 41.43 5.01 9.67
N VAL A 121 41.68 4.77 10.95
CA VAL A 121 40.94 3.77 11.74
C VAL A 121 39.49 4.20 11.91
N VAL A 122 39.25 5.46 12.27
CA VAL A 122 37.92 6.05 12.38
C VAL A 122 37.16 5.94 11.05
N ASP A 123 37.80 6.33 9.95
CA ASP A 123 37.22 6.25 8.61
C ASP A 123 36.87 4.80 8.19
N ALA A 124 37.75 3.83 8.50
CA ALA A 124 37.50 2.42 8.23
C ALA A 124 36.32 1.86 9.05
N GLY A 125 36.23 2.23 10.33
CA GLY A 125 35.10 1.90 11.20
C GLY A 125 33.79 2.47 10.67
N ALA A 126 33.77 3.77 10.38
CA ALA A 126 32.60 4.47 9.87
C ALA A 126 32.10 3.89 8.54
N ARG A 127 33.01 3.61 7.59
CA ARG A 127 32.66 3.00 6.30
C ARG A 127 32.02 1.62 6.47
N SER A 128 32.57 0.82 7.39
CA SER A 128 32.09 -0.54 7.64
C SER A 128 30.71 -0.55 8.29
N LEU A 129 30.49 0.34 9.25
CA LEU A 129 29.18 0.56 9.86
C LEU A 129 28.15 1.04 8.84
N ARG A 130 28.52 1.96 7.94
CA ARG A 130 27.63 2.39 6.84
C ARG A 130 27.18 1.22 5.97
N MET A 131 28.09 0.28 5.65
CA MET A 131 27.75 -0.93 4.89
C MET A 131 26.79 -1.85 5.64
N ILE A 132 26.86 -1.90 6.98
CA ILE A 132 25.91 -2.63 7.82
C ILE A 132 24.53 -1.96 7.77
N TYR A 133 24.47 -0.64 7.96
CA TYR A 133 23.22 0.15 7.96
C TYR A 133 22.49 0.21 6.61
N GLN A 134 23.06 -0.33 5.52
CA GLN A 134 22.33 -0.54 4.26
C GLN A 134 21.32 -1.70 4.34
N SER A 135 21.47 -2.60 5.33
CA SER A 135 20.59 -3.74 5.51
C SER A 135 19.54 -3.48 6.59
N LYS A 136 18.33 -4.00 6.36
CA LYS A 136 17.24 -4.00 7.35
C LYS A 136 17.60 -4.76 8.65
N LEU A 137 18.64 -5.60 8.61
CA LEU A 137 19.13 -6.36 9.76
C LEU A 137 20.02 -5.53 10.69
N ALA A 138 20.43 -4.32 10.29
CA ALA A 138 21.24 -3.48 11.16
C ALA A 138 20.49 -3.13 12.46
N PRO A 139 21.20 -3.04 13.61
CA PRO A 139 20.58 -2.69 14.89
C PRO A 139 19.79 -1.39 14.81
N LYS A 140 18.62 -1.36 15.44
CA LYS A 140 17.82 -0.13 15.57
C LYS A 140 18.49 0.83 16.56
N TYR A 141 18.55 2.09 16.17
CA TYR A 141 19.14 3.15 16.99
C TYR A 141 18.06 3.88 17.79
N ASP A 142 18.21 3.95 19.11
CA ASP A 142 17.29 4.65 20.00
C ASP A 142 17.64 6.14 20.08
N PHE A 143 16.86 6.97 19.41
CA PHE A 143 17.01 8.42 19.39
C PHE A 143 16.49 9.13 20.64
N LEU A 144 15.78 8.43 21.54
CA LEU A 144 15.15 9.06 22.70
C LEU A 144 16.11 9.14 23.90
N GLN A 145 17.18 8.35 23.88
CA GLN A 145 18.23 8.42 24.88
C GLN A 145 19.18 9.59 24.60
N GLU A 146 19.37 10.44 25.62
CA GLU A 146 20.22 11.64 25.54
C GLU A 146 21.65 11.32 25.09
N LYS A 147 22.29 10.30 25.68
CA LYS A 147 23.64 9.86 25.29
C LYS A 147 23.73 9.42 23.82
N ASN A 148 22.69 8.76 23.31
CA ASN A 148 22.64 8.33 21.92
C ASN A 148 22.42 9.52 20.99
N MET A 149 21.63 10.51 21.40
CA MET A 149 21.48 11.75 20.64
C MET A 149 22.79 12.55 20.59
N GLU A 150 23.50 12.67 21.72
CA GLU A 150 24.82 13.32 21.78
C GLU A 150 25.83 12.61 20.87
N PHE A 151 25.86 11.28 20.88
CA PHE A 151 26.71 10.51 19.98
C PHE A 151 26.33 10.74 18.51
N LEU A 152 25.04 10.74 18.16
CA LEU A 152 24.62 11.02 16.80
C LEU A 152 25.05 12.42 16.35
N LEU A 153 24.91 13.42 17.22
CA LEU A 153 25.34 14.78 16.94
C LEU A 153 26.86 14.87 16.79
N SER A 154 27.64 14.11 17.55
CA SER A 154 29.10 14.08 17.38
C SER A 154 29.49 13.51 16.01
N LEU A 155 28.79 12.46 15.54
CA LEU A 155 29.00 11.91 14.19
C LEU A 155 28.68 12.93 13.10
N LEU A 156 27.53 13.62 13.21
CA LEU A 156 27.11 14.60 12.23
C LEU A 156 27.99 15.86 12.23
N ASN A 157 28.59 16.22 13.37
CA ASN A 157 29.48 17.37 13.52
C ASN A 157 30.94 17.11 13.19
N SER A 158 31.32 15.85 12.95
CA SER A 158 32.66 15.46 12.49
C SER A 158 33.07 16.18 11.20
N GLU A 159 34.35 16.50 11.07
CA GLU A 159 34.96 16.99 9.82
C GLU A 159 35.15 15.86 8.80
N ASN A 160 35.20 14.61 9.27
CA ASN A 160 35.34 13.43 8.42
C ASN A 160 34.01 13.09 7.70
N GLU A 161 34.02 13.15 6.36
CA GLU A 161 32.84 12.91 5.52
C GLU A 161 32.23 11.51 5.68
N THR A 162 33.05 10.49 5.92
CA THR A 162 32.58 9.12 6.11
C THR A 162 31.82 8.99 7.43
N VAL A 163 32.26 9.71 8.46
CA VAL A 163 31.62 9.75 9.78
C VAL A 163 30.29 10.49 9.72
N THR A 164 30.23 11.66 9.05
CA THR A 164 28.94 12.35 8.87
C THR A 164 27.96 11.52 8.05
N GLY A 165 28.46 10.82 7.02
CA GLY A 165 27.69 9.85 6.24
C GLY A 165 27.17 8.67 7.06
N LEU A 166 27.88 8.24 8.12
CA LEU A 166 27.39 7.24 9.07
C LEU A 166 26.21 7.78 9.88
N GLY A 167 26.34 8.97 10.46
CA GLY A 167 25.25 9.61 11.21
C GLY A 167 23.96 9.72 10.38
N ALA A 168 24.09 10.13 9.12
CA ALA A 168 22.99 10.15 8.16
C ALA A 168 22.40 8.74 7.89
N SER A 169 23.26 7.73 7.70
CA SER A 169 22.81 6.34 7.46
C SER A 169 22.04 5.76 8.65
N ILE A 170 22.44 6.09 9.88
CA ILE A 170 21.74 5.71 11.11
C ILE A 170 20.32 6.28 11.13
N ILE A 171 20.18 7.57 10.77
CA ILE A 171 18.88 8.25 10.68
C ILE A 171 17.99 7.57 9.63
N ILE A 172 18.50 7.39 8.41
CA ILE A 172 17.75 6.79 7.28
C ILE A 172 17.21 5.40 7.65
N HIS A 173 18.01 4.59 8.35
CA HIS A 173 17.63 3.22 8.72
C HIS A 173 16.72 3.14 9.96
N SER A 174 16.98 3.96 10.98
CA SER A 174 16.37 3.76 12.30
C SER A 174 15.17 4.65 12.56
N CYS A 175 15.02 5.79 11.88
CA CYS A 175 13.96 6.75 12.14
C CYS A 175 12.65 6.32 11.47
N GLU A 176 11.67 5.86 12.27
CA GLU A 176 10.41 5.31 11.77
C GLU A 176 9.17 6.03 12.32
N THR A 177 9.28 6.64 13.50
CA THR A 177 8.15 7.21 14.23
C THR A 177 8.18 8.74 14.27
N VAL A 178 7.00 9.34 14.40
CA VAL A 178 6.87 10.80 14.56
C VAL A 178 7.57 11.30 15.83
N VAL A 179 7.65 10.48 16.88
CA VAL A 179 8.32 10.83 18.15
C VAL A 179 9.84 10.95 17.94
N GLU A 180 10.45 9.98 17.27
CA GLU A 180 11.88 10.02 16.91
C GLU A 180 12.21 11.21 16.00
N GLN A 181 11.36 11.44 14.99
CA GLN A 181 11.50 12.60 14.10
C GLN A 181 11.49 13.92 14.89
N LYS A 182 10.56 14.07 15.84
CA LYS A 182 10.51 15.26 16.71
C LYS A 182 11.75 15.37 17.60
N ALA A 183 12.24 14.27 18.17
CA ALA A 183 13.47 14.27 18.96
C ALA A 183 14.68 14.76 18.14
N LEU A 184 14.86 14.24 16.92
CA LEU A 184 15.89 14.67 15.98
C LEU A 184 15.75 16.17 15.63
N CYS A 185 14.51 16.62 15.38
CA CYS A 185 14.20 18.02 15.14
C CYS A 185 14.58 18.91 16.33
N HIS A 186 14.24 18.53 17.57
CA HIS A 186 14.58 19.30 18.77
C HIS A 186 16.09 19.38 19.03
N ALA A 187 16.81 18.30 18.71
CA ALA A 187 18.27 18.22 18.84
C ALA A 187 19.05 19.05 17.80
N GLY A 188 18.38 19.69 16.84
CA GLY A 188 19.04 20.52 15.81
C GLY A 188 19.65 19.73 14.65
N VAL A 189 19.25 18.46 14.47
CA VAL A 189 19.76 17.60 13.39
C VAL A 189 19.41 18.15 12.01
N LEU A 190 18.21 18.73 11.83
CA LEU A 190 17.78 19.35 10.56
C LEU A 190 18.72 20.47 10.13
N LYS A 191 19.05 21.39 11.04
CA LYS A 191 20.03 22.46 10.80
C LYS A 191 21.38 21.91 10.35
N LYS A 192 21.87 20.84 11.02
CA LYS A 192 23.16 20.25 10.65
C LYS A 192 23.13 19.58 9.28
N LEU A 193 22.12 18.76 9.00
CA LEU A 193 21.94 18.13 7.68
C LEU A 193 21.81 19.18 6.56
N THR A 194 21.15 20.31 6.83
CA THR A 194 21.04 21.41 5.88
C THR A 194 22.41 22.00 5.54
N SER A 195 23.30 22.18 6.53
CA SER A 195 24.66 22.67 6.28
C SER A 195 25.51 21.69 5.44
N LEU A 196 25.26 20.39 5.55
CA LEU A 196 25.96 19.36 4.79
C LEU A 196 25.53 19.27 3.32
N LEU A 197 24.45 19.97 2.91
CA LEU A 197 24.03 20.08 1.51
C LEU A 197 25.01 20.89 0.64
N GLU A 198 25.88 21.69 1.26
CA GLU A 198 26.95 22.43 0.57
C GLU A 198 28.26 21.62 0.49
N GLY A 199 28.29 20.41 1.06
CA GLY A 199 29.47 19.55 1.14
C GLY A 199 29.72 18.67 -0.09
N SER A 200 30.43 17.57 0.12
CA SER A 200 30.79 16.60 -0.93
C SER A 200 29.56 15.87 -1.50
N PRO A 201 29.64 15.25 -2.69
CA PRO A 201 28.52 14.48 -3.25
C PRO A 201 27.96 13.41 -2.29
N SER A 202 28.82 12.73 -1.53
CA SER A 202 28.37 11.72 -0.56
C SER A 202 27.63 12.37 0.61
N GLN A 203 28.05 13.55 1.06
CA GLN A 203 27.38 14.27 2.16
C GLN A 203 26.04 14.82 1.71
N LYS A 204 25.97 15.39 0.50
CA LYS A 204 24.73 15.85 -0.14
C LYS A 204 23.70 14.74 -0.21
N ASP A 205 24.07 13.60 -0.82
CA ASP A 205 23.17 12.47 -1.04
C ASP A 205 22.64 11.92 0.30
N ALA A 206 23.54 11.67 1.26
CA ALA A 206 23.15 11.16 2.58
C ALA A 206 22.27 12.15 3.36
N SER A 207 22.54 13.45 3.22
CA SER A 207 21.74 14.50 3.88
C SER A 207 20.35 14.62 3.26
N LEU A 208 20.23 14.55 1.93
CA LEU A 208 18.93 14.59 1.24
C LEU A 208 18.03 13.41 1.65
N GLU A 209 18.60 12.19 1.71
CA GLU A 209 17.86 11.01 2.16
C GLU A 209 17.46 11.11 3.64
N SER A 210 18.34 11.61 4.50
CA SER A 210 18.07 11.80 5.93
C SER A 210 16.99 12.85 6.18
N LEU A 211 17.06 13.98 5.48
CA LEU A 211 16.04 15.04 5.52
C LEU A 211 14.68 14.50 5.07
N ALA A 212 14.64 13.77 3.96
CA ALA A 212 13.41 13.13 3.49
C ALA A 212 12.84 12.16 4.55
N THR A 213 13.70 11.40 5.23
CA THR A 213 13.27 10.47 6.30
C THR A 213 12.66 11.19 7.50
N ILE A 214 13.31 12.26 7.98
CA ILE A 214 12.83 13.04 9.13
C ILE A 214 11.52 13.78 8.82
N ILE A 215 11.39 14.31 7.60
CA ILE A 215 10.23 15.13 7.20
C ILE A 215 9.00 14.27 6.88
N LYS A 216 9.18 13.03 6.42
CA LYS A 216 8.10 12.17 5.92
C LYS A 216 6.94 12.04 6.90
N LYS A 217 5.75 12.49 6.47
CA LYS A 217 4.50 12.47 7.25
C LYS A 217 4.55 13.26 8.57
N ASN A 218 5.48 14.22 8.70
CA ASN A 218 5.61 15.08 9.87
C ASN A 218 5.60 16.57 9.49
N PRO A 219 4.41 17.22 9.53
CA PRO A 219 4.26 18.63 9.17
C PRO A 219 5.08 19.58 10.03
N GLU A 220 5.33 19.24 11.29
CA GLU A 220 6.14 20.04 12.21
C GLU A 220 7.62 20.03 11.79
N ALA A 221 8.16 18.85 11.47
CA ALA A 221 9.51 18.71 10.93
C ALA A 221 9.67 19.45 9.60
N ALA A 222 8.66 19.37 8.71
CA ALA A 222 8.64 20.10 7.45
C ALA A 222 8.67 21.63 7.68
N SER A 223 7.82 22.13 8.58
CA SER A 223 7.78 23.54 8.94
C SER A 223 9.10 24.01 9.55
N LYS A 224 9.67 23.21 10.47
CA LYS A 224 10.94 23.52 11.10
C LYS A 224 12.07 23.59 10.09
N PHE A 225 12.20 22.61 9.20
CA PHE A 225 13.16 22.60 8.10
C PHE A 225 13.09 23.86 7.23
N VAL A 226 11.87 24.29 6.84
CA VAL A 226 11.69 25.50 6.03
C VAL A 226 11.98 26.78 6.82
N SER A 227 11.67 26.81 8.12
CA SER A 227 11.89 27.97 8.99
C SER A 227 13.34 28.14 9.47
N GLU A 228 14.09 27.05 9.64
CA GLU A 228 15.44 27.05 10.22
C GLU A 228 16.48 27.74 9.33
N SER A 229 16.23 27.81 8.02
CA SER A 229 16.99 28.66 7.12
C SER A 229 16.13 29.03 5.91
N ARG A 230 15.98 30.34 5.65
CA ARG A 230 15.34 30.84 4.42
C ARG A 230 16.00 30.28 3.15
N ARG A 231 17.23 29.72 3.26
CA ARG A 231 17.98 29.05 2.19
C ARG A 231 17.82 27.53 2.15
N ALA A 232 17.30 26.85 3.18
CA ALA A 232 17.25 25.38 3.22
C ALA A 232 16.49 24.79 2.03
N LEU A 233 15.28 25.31 1.79
CA LEU A 233 14.45 24.88 0.67
C LEU A 233 15.07 25.25 -0.68
N SER A 234 15.68 26.44 -0.81
CA SER A 234 16.35 26.83 -2.05
C SER A 234 17.57 25.95 -2.35
N SER A 235 18.34 25.55 -1.32
CA SER A 235 19.48 24.64 -1.51
C SER A 235 19.04 23.29 -2.08
N VAL A 236 17.92 22.72 -1.58
CA VAL A 236 17.38 21.48 -2.15
C VAL A 236 16.87 21.69 -3.58
N ILE A 237 16.21 22.81 -3.87
CA ILE A 237 15.77 23.17 -5.23
C ILE A 237 16.98 23.31 -6.18
N ASP A 238 18.08 23.89 -5.73
CA ASP A 238 19.27 24.07 -6.57
C ASP A 238 20.02 22.75 -6.79
N LEU A 239 20.01 21.83 -5.81
CA LEU A 239 20.54 20.47 -5.99
C LEU A 239 19.74 19.63 -7.00
N SER A 240 18.49 20.02 -7.33
CA SER A 240 17.77 19.39 -8.45
C SER A 240 18.44 19.65 -9.81
N LYS A 241 19.38 20.60 -9.88
CA LYS A 241 20.15 20.97 -11.08
C LYS A 241 21.61 20.50 -11.00
N ASP A 242 21.97 19.68 -10.00
CA ASP A 242 23.34 19.18 -9.82
C ASP A 242 23.80 18.35 -11.03
N ARG A 243 25.11 18.29 -11.28
CA ARG A 243 25.67 17.51 -12.39
C ARG A 243 25.48 16.01 -12.19
N ASN A 244 25.39 15.55 -10.93
CA ASN A 244 25.21 14.14 -10.61
C ASN A 244 23.72 13.73 -10.67
N PRO A 245 23.34 12.77 -11.55
CA PRO A 245 21.95 12.27 -11.62
C PRO A 245 21.41 11.72 -10.31
N ARG A 246 22.26 11.10 -9.47
CA ARG A 246 21.85 10.57 -8.16
C ARG A 246 21.43 11.71 -7.22
N THR A 247 22.25 12.75 -7.12
CA THR A 247 21.95 13.93 -6.29
C THR A 247 20.69 14.64 -6.77
N ARG A 248 20.50 14.79 -8.10
CA ARG A 248 19.27 15.35 -8.68
C ARG A 248 18.04 14.55 -8.28
N LEU A 249 18.09 13.22 -8.37
CA LEU A 249 17.00 12.33 -7.97
C LEU A 249 16.67 12.47 -6.48
N LEU A 250 17.69 12.46 -5.61
CA LEU A 250 17.50 12.57 -4.17
C LEU A 250 16.92 13.93 -3.77
N ALA A 251 17.33 15.01 -4.46
CA ALA A 251 16.74 16.32 -4.30
C ALA A 251 15.25 16.32 -4.68
N CYS A 252 14.90 15.73 -5.82
CA CYS A 252 13.50 15.54 -6.22
C CYS A 252 12.70 14.75 -5.19
N MET A 253 13.22 13.64 -4.67
CA MET A 253 12.56 12.82 -3.65
C MET A 253 12.32 13.61 -2.36
N CYS A 254 13.31 14.38 -1.91
CA CYS A 254 13.18 15.26 -0.74
C CYS A 254 12.09 16.31 -0.96
N LEU A 255 12.06 16.98 -2.13
CA LEU A 255 11.02 17.96 -2.49
C LEU A 255 9.62 17.34 -2.57
N ILE A 256 9.50 16.12 -3.11
CA ILE A 256 8.24 15.37 -3.13
C ILE A 256 7.76 15.09 -1.71
N VAL A 257 8.66 14.67 -0.81
CA VAL A 257 8.30 14.40 0.60
C VAL A 257 7.86 15.66 1.32
N ILE A 258 8.59 16.78 1.15
CA ILE A 258 8.21 18.08 1.72
C ILE A 258 6.80 18.47 1.26
N ARG A 259 6.54 18.40 -0.06
CA ARG A 259 5.24 18.76 -0.62
C ARG A 259 4.11 17.82 -0.19
N ASN A 260 4.36 16.52 -0.13
CA ASN A 260 3.34 15.55 0.31
C ASN A 260 3.00 15.70 1.79
N THR A 261 3.96 16.15 2.60
CA THR A 261 3.78 16.35 4.04
C THR A 261 3.14 17.70 4.35
N SER A 262 3.55 18.76 3.65
CA SER A 262 3.08 20.13 3.83
C SER A 262 2.73 20.74 2.48
N PRO A 263 1.49 20.51 1.98
CA PRO A 263 1.10 20.88 0.62
C PRO A 263 1.26 22.36 0.30
N TYR A 264 1.17 23.26 1.27
CA TYR A 264 1.29 24.71 1.07
C TYR A 264 2.68 25.16 0.58
N TYR A 265 3.73 24.34 0.78
CA TYR A 265 5.04 24.59 0.19
C TYR A 265 5.10 24.10 -1.28
N LEU A 266 5.93 24.77 -2.10
CA LEU A 266 6.17 24.40 -3.50
C LEU A 266 4.88 24.41 -4.36
N GLN A 267 4.01 25.39 -4.11
CA GLN A 267 2.76 25.55 -4.87
C GLN A 267 2.94 26.20 -6.24
N GLU A 268 4.07 26.88 -6.46
CA GLU A 268 4.40 27.52 -7.72
C GLU A 268 4.36 26.52 -8.87
N ILE A 269 3.57 26.84 -9.90
CA ILE A 269 3.42 25.98 -11.09
C ILE A 269 4.76 25.72 -11.76
N GLY A 270 5.67 26.72 -11.80
CA GLY A 270 7.00 26.57 -12.38
C GLY A 270 7.86 25.49 -11.69
N ILE A 271 7.74 25.34 -10.37
CA ILE A 271 8.47 24.29 -9.63
C ILE A 271 7.86 22.93 -9.93
N LYS A 272 6.53 22.82 -9.91
CA LYS A 272 5.81 21.58 -10.24
C LYS A 272 6.16 21.06 -11.63
N THR A 273 6.12 21.95 -12.62
CA THR A 273 6.45 21.64 -14.01
C THR A 273 7.91 21.19 -14.14
N LYS A 274 8.86 21.90 -13.51
CA LYS A 274 10.27 21.51 -13.51
C LYS A 274 10.50 20.12 -12.91
N LEU A 275 9.85 19.80 -11.79
CA LEU A 275 9.96 18.47 -11.16
C LEU A 275 9.43 17.35 -12.08
N VAL A 276 8.33 17.59 -12.78
CA VAL A 276 7.78 16.65 -13.76
C VAL A 276 8.79 16.39 -14.87
N TYR A 277 9.29 17.43 -15.53
CA TYR A 277 10.26 17.28 -16.64
C TYR A 277 11.57 16.64 -16.18
N LEU A 278 12.08 17.02 -15.02
CA LEU A 278 13.32 16.47 -14.48
C LEU A 278 13.20 14.98 -14.15
N LEU A 279 12.10 14.54 -13.53
CA LEU A 279 11.90 13.12 -13.28
C LEU A 279 11.70 12.34 -14.58
N LEU A 280 11.00 12.91 -15.57
CA LEU A 280 10.89 12.31 -16.89
C LEU A 280 12.26 12.20 -17.57
N GLU A 281 13.16 13.17 -17.43
CA GLU A 281 14.55 13.09 -17.91
C GLU A 281 15.32 11.98 -17.19
N LEU A 282 15.25 11.92 -15.85
CA LEU A 282 15.97 10.93 -15.05
C LEU A 282 15.54 9.48 -15.34
N LEU A 283 14.33 9.25 -15.85
CA LEU A 283 13.89 7.94 -16.35
C LEU A 283 14.76 7.40 -17.49
N ASP A 284 15.43 8.27 -18.25
CA ASP A 284 16.27 7.88 -19.38
C ASP A 284 17.62 7.27 -18.93
N ASP A 285 18.03 7.50 -17.68
CA ASP A 285 19.18 6.81 -17.09
C ASP A 285 18.92 5.29 -17.06
N PRO A 286 19.82 4.42 -17.54
CA PRO A 286 19.59 2.97 -17.61
C PRO A 286 19.82 2.23 -16.28
N GLY A 287 20.40 2.89 -15.27
CA GLY A 287 20.78 2.27 -13.99
C GLY A 287 19.73 2.45 -12.88
N GLN A 288 20.23 2.44 -11.65
CA GLN A 288 19.43 2.58 -10.43
C GLN A 288 18.70 3.94 -10.36
N VAL A 289 19.27 4.99 -10.94
CA VAL A 289 18.64 6.32 -10.95
C VAL A 289 17.33 6.28 -11.74
N GLY A 290 17.33 5.70 -12.94
CA GLY A 290 16.10 5.57 -13.72
C GLY A 290 15.06 4.63 -13.08
N GLU A 291 15.51 3.59 -12.37
CA GLU A 291 14.61 2.74 -11.58
C GLU A 291 13.89 3.54 -10.49
N GLU A 292 14.64 4.23 -9.64
CA GLU A 292 14.07 5.01 -8.53
C GLU A 292 13.30 6.24 -9.01
N ALA A 293 13.70 6.86 -10.13
CA ALA A 293 12.99 7.95 -10.77
C ALA A 293 11.55 7.57 -11.13
N SER A 294 11.30 6.32 -11.54
CA SER A 294 9.94 5.85 -11.86
C SER A 294 9.01 5.82 -10.64
N PHE A 295 9.53 5.40 -9.47
CA PHE A 295 8.78 5.44 -8.20
C PHE A 295 8.63 6.86 -7.67
N ALA A 296 9.66 7.70 -7.81
CA ALA A 296 9.59 9.11 -7.44
C ALA A 296 8.52 9.83 -8.30
N PHE A 297 8.46 9.54 -9.60
CA PHE A 297 7.46 10.08 -10.50
C PHE A 297 6.04 9.63 -10.12
N SER A 298 5.81 8.34 -9.87
CA SER A 298 4.53 7.85 -9.33
C SER A 298 4.15 8.58 -8.03
N SER A 299 5.09 8.73 -7.09
CA SER A 299 4.87 9.42 -5.80
C SER A 299 4.56 10.91 -5.93
N LEU A 300 5.13 11.58 -6.94
CA LEU A 300 4.84 12.97 -7.26
C LEU A 300 3.36 13.11 -7.67
N LEU A 301 2.91 12.25 -8.60
CA LEU A 301 1.57 12.25 -9.19
C LEU A 301 0.47 11.75 -8.25
N ALA A 302 0.84 10.95 -7.25
CA ALA A 302 -0.08 10.24 -6.36
C ALA A 302 -1.19 11.15 -5.82
N GLN A 303 -2.43 10.87 -6.23
CA GLN A 303 -3.67 11.58 -5.85
C GLN A 303 -3.77 13.07 -6.25
N LYS A 304 -2.91 13.57 -7.13
CA LYS A 304 -2.78 15.01 -7.43
C LYS A 304 -3.09 15.33 -8.88
N GLU A 305 -4.32 15.75 -9.14
CA GLU A 305 -4.82 16.00 -10.49
C GLU A 305 -4.07 17.13 -11.21
N ASP A 306 -3.63 18.18 -10.48
CA ASP A 306 -2.84 19.29 -11.03
C ASP A 306 -1.52 18.80 -11.65
N LEU A 307 -0.81 17.93 -10.93
CA LEU A 307 0.44 17.34 -11.43
C LEU A 307 0.21 16.29 -12.52
N GLN A 308 -0.89 15.54 -12.46
CA GLN A 308 -1.26 14.60 -13.52
C GLN A 308 -1.51 15.36 -14.84
N LYS A 309 -2.12 16.55 -14.79
CA LYS A 309 -2.30 17.43 -15.97
C LYS A 309 -0.96 17.90 -16.53
N LEU A 310 -0.08 18.42 -15.67
CA LEU A 310 1.27 18.85 -16.08
C LEU A 310 2.09 17.70 -16.69
N ALA A 311 2.00 16.50 -16.12
CA ALA A 311 2.67 15.32 -16.65
C ALA A 311 2.08 14.87 -18.00
N PHE A 312 0.77 14.97 -18.17
CA PHE A 312 0.11 14.71 -19.45
C PHE A 312 0.58 15.70 -20.52
N GLU A 313 0.61 17.00 -20.22
CA GLU A 313 1.13 18.06 -21.10
C GLU A 313 2.62 17.85 -21.46
N ALA A 314 3.40 17.26 -20.54
CA ALA A 314 4.79 16.88 -20.75
C ALA A 314 4.96 15.55 -21.54
N ASN A 315 3.90 15.00 -22.14
CA ASN A 315 3.91 13.73 -22.88
C ASN A 315 4.39 12.53 -22.04
N ALA A 316 4.09 12.51 -20.75
CA ALA A 316 4.56 11.45 -19.85
C ALA A 316 4.10 10.04 -20.29
N ILE A 317 2.88 9.90 -20.80
CA ILE A 317 2.34 8.59 -21.21
C ILE A 317 3.13 8.02 -22.38
N ASP A 318 3.35 8.83 -23.41
CA ASP A 318 4.18 8.48 -24.57
C ASP A 318 5.59 8.06 -24.17
N LYS A 319 6.22 8.83 -23.28
CA LYS A 319 7.57 8.53 -22.80
C LYS A 319 7.62 7.21 -22.04
N LEU A 320 6.66 6.97 -21.14
CA LEU A 320 6.58 5.72 -20.37
C LEU A 320 6.28 4.53 -21.28
N HIS A 321 5.39 4.68 -22.26
CA HIS A 321 5.12 3.67 -23.29
C HIS A 321 6.39 3.30 -24.07
N ASN A 322 7.16 4.30 -24.53
CA ASN A 322 8.41 4.06 -25.27
C ASN A 322 9.45 3.31 -24.41
N HIS A 323 9.46 3.54 -23.10
CA HIS A 323 10.29 2.76 -22.19
C HIS A 323 9.80 1.32 -22.06
N LEU A 324 8.48 1.08 -21.97
CA LEU A 324 7.89 -0.26 -21.94
C LEU A 324 8.18 -1.11 -23.18
N GLN A 325 8.34 -0.48 -24.34
CA GLN A 325 8.66 -1.18 -25.59
C GLN A 325 10.11 -1.69 -25.67
N LYS A 326 11.01 -1.23 -24.81
CA LYS A 326 12.42 -1.66 -24.83
C LYS A 326 12.54 -3.10 -24.35
N HIS A 327 13.17 -3.95 -25.15
CA HIS A 327 13.45 -5.34 -24.78
C HIS A 327 14.35 -5.41 -23.52
N LEU A 328 14.01 -6.28 -22.56
CA LEU A 328 14.70 -6.50 -21.27
C LEU A 328 14.68 -5.33 -20.26
N LEU A 329 13.48 -4.90 -19.87
CA LEU A 329 13.30 -4.01 -18.72
C LEU A 329 13.62 -4.72 -17.40
N GLN A 330 14.41 -4.08 -16.55
CA GLN A 330 14.62 -4.54 -15.17
C GLN A 330 13.27 -4.58 -14.42
N PRO A 331 12.95 -5.64 -13.66
CA PRO A 331 11.64 -5.78 -13.01
C PRO A 331 11.25 -4.59 -12.13
N ARG A 332 12.22 -4.02 -11.42
CA ARG A 332 12.00 -2.85 -10.55
C ARG A 332 11.62 -1.60 -11.34
N ARG A 333 12.26 -1.38 -12.51
CA ARG A 333 11.88 -0.30 -13.42
C ARG A 333 10.49 -0.54 -14.00
N TYR A 334 10.21 -1.77 -14.42
CA TYR A 334 8.92 -2.14 -14.99
C TYR A 334 7.78 -1.87 -14.01
N GLN A 335 7.94 -2.31 -12.76
CA GLN A 335 7.04 -2.03 -11.66
C GLN A 335 6.79 -0.52 -11.50
N GLY A 336 7.84 0.29 -11.38
CA GLY A 336 7.69 1.72 -11.14
C GLY A 336 7.04 2.47 -12.32
N ILE A 337 7.31 2.06 -13.57
CA ILE A 337 6.64 2.61 -14.76
C ILE A 337 5.13 2.29 -14.74
N LEU A 338 4.74 1.04 -14.43
CA LEU A 338 3.34 0.64 -14.33
C LEU A 338 2.59 1.44 -13.23
N LEU A 339 3.24 1.68 -12.09
CA LEU A 339 2.68 2.51 -11.01
C LEU A 339 2.55 3.99 -11.43
N ALA A 340 3.50 4.52 -12.21
CA ALA A 340 3.39 5.87 -12.74
C ALA A 340 2.23 6.01 -13.74
N LEU A 341 2.05 5.03 -14.65
CA LEU A 341 0.92 4.97 -15.56
C LEU A 341 -0.41 4.85 -14.81
N ALA A 342 -0.45 4.06 -13.74
CA ALA A 342 -1.62 3.93 -12.88
C ALA A 342 -2.03 5.27 -12.25
N GLU A 343 -1.07 6.07 -11.79
CA GLU A 343 -1.35 7.39 -11.21
C GLU A 343 -1.79 8.40 -12.28
N LEU A 344 -1.16 8.41 -13.46
CA LEU A 344 -1.59 9.26 -14.59
C LEU A 344 -3.05 8.98 -14.99
N CYS A 345 -3.45 7.70 -14.98
CA CYS A 345 -4.79 7.26 -15.38
C CYS A 345 -5.81 7.27 -14.23
N SER A 346 -5.43 7.66 -13.02
CA SER A 346 -6.27 7.54 -11.83
C SER A 346 -7.49 8.49 -11.85
N LYS A 347 -7.30 9.74 -12.28
CA LYS A 347 -8.34 10.79 -12.30
C LYS A 347 -8.64 11.36 -13.69
N LEU A 348 -7.68 11.36 -14.61
CA LEU A 348 -7.81 12.06 -15.90
C LEU A 348 -8.25 11.14 -17.04
N GLU A 349 -9.38 11.46 -17.68
CA GLU A 349 -9.87 10.74 -18.86
C GLU A 349 -9.00 10.98 -20.11
N SER A 350 -8.34 12.13 -20.22
CA SER A 350 -7.36 12.42 -21.28
C SER A 350 -6.18 11.45 -21.24
N CYS A 351 -5.67 11.18 -20.03
CA CYS A 351 -4.62 10.19 -19.81
C CYS A 351 -5.07 8.79 -20.23
N ARG A 352 -6.26 8.36 -19.78
CA ARG A 352 -6.83 7.06 -20.17
C ARG A 352 -7.00 6.96 -21.69
N SER A 353 -7.51 8.00 -22.33
CA SER A 353 -7.68 8.04 -23.79
C SER A 353 -6.35 7.88 -24.53
N ARG A 354 -5.30 8.59 -24.11
CA ARG A 354 -3.95 8.45 -24.71
C ARG A 354 -3.33 7.08 -24.45
N PHE A 355 -3.51 6.54 -23.24
CA PHE A 355 -3.07 5.19 -22.87
C PHE A 355 -3.68 4.13 -23.81
N PHE A 356 -4.98 4.24 -24.10
CA PHE A 356 -5.64 3.34 -25.05
C PHE A 356 -5.17 3.56 -26.49
N TYR A 357 -5.01 4.81 -26.92
CA TYR A 357 -4.53 5.14 -28.27
C TYR A 357 -3.15 4.54 -28.58
N LEU A 358 -2.27 4.51 -27.58
CA LEU A 358 -0.92 3.92 -27.69
C LEU A 358 -0.89 2.41 -27.42
N GLU A 359 -2.05 1.74 -27.29
CA GLU A 359 -2.15 0.30 -27.02
C GLU A 359 -1.38 -0.19 -25.77
N VAL A 360 -1.16 0.70 -24.79
CA VAL A 360 -0.43 0.37 -23.55
C VAL A 360 -1.12 -0.75 -22.76
N LEU A 361 -2.44 -0.94 -22.96
CA LEU A 361 -3.20 -2.03 -22.36
C LEU A 361 -2.62 -3.42 -22.68
N ASN A 362 -2.09 -3.62 -23.88
CA ASN A 362 -1.49 -4.89 -24.29
C ASN A 362 -0.23 -5.18 -23.45
N LEU A 363 0.62 -4.17 -23.26
CA LEU A 363 1.83 -4.27 -22.43
C LEU A 363 1.48 -4.52 -20.95
N VAL A 364 0.42 -3.91 -20.45
CA VAL A 364 -0.08 -4.19 -19.09
C VAL A 364 -0.64 -5.60 -18.97
N ALA A 365 -1.29 -6.12 -20.01
CA ALA A 365 -1.77 -7.51 -20.02
C ALA A 365 -0.60 -8.51 -19.94
N ASP A 366 0.49 -8.26 -20.67
CA ASP A 366 1.72 -9.07 -20.60
C ASP A 366 2.33 -9.03 -19.18
N ALA A 367 2.27 -7.87 -18.50
CA ALA A 367 2.76 -7.71 -17.14
C ALA A 367 2.01 -8.56 -16.10
N LEU A 368 0.76 -8.97 -16.37
CA LEU A 368 -0.04 -9.81 -15.46
C LEU A 368 0.55 -11.21 -15.26
N THR A 369 1.30 -11.72 -16.23
CA THR A 369 1.89 -13.07 -16.18
C THR A 369 3.38 -13.05 -15.84
N HIS A 370 3.92 -11.88 -15.46
CA HIS A 370 5.33 -11.70 -15.15
C HIS A 370 5.78 -12.52 -13.94
N GLU A 371 7.02 -13.02 -13.92
CA GLU A 371 7.55 -13.89 -12.85
C GLU A 371 7.62 -13.19 -11.47
N VAL A 372 7.93 -11.89 -11.47
CA VAL A 372 8.03 -11.06 -10.25
C VAL A 372 6.65 -10.57 -9.79
N ALA A 373 6.29 -10.91 -8.54
CA ALA A 373 5.01 -10.55 -7.92
C ALA A 373 4.74 -9.03 -7.86
N ASP A 374 5.78 -8.23 -7.63
CA ASP A 374 5.68 -6.77 -7.59
C ASP A 374 5.28 -6.17 -8.94
N VAL A 375 5.72 -6.77 -10.05
CA VAL A 375 5.32 -6.36 -11.41
C VAL A 375 3.85 -6.71 -11.65
N ARG A 376 3.43 -7.93 -11.31
CA ARG A 376 2.02 -8.35 -11.39
C ARG A 376 1.10 -7.44 -10.57
N THR A 377 1.54 -7.09 -9.36
CA THR A 377 0.83 -6.16 -8.47
C THR A 377 0.67 -4.79 -9.14
N ALA A 378 1.74 -4.22 -9.67
CA ALA A 378 1.71 -2.92 -10.36
C ALA A 378 0.83 -2.95 -11.62
N ALA A 379 0.84 -4.06 -12.37
CA ALA A 379 -0.02 -4.28 -13.53
C ALA A 379 -1.51 -4.24 -13.15
N CYS A 380 -1.90 -4.96 -12.08
CA CYS A 380 -3.27 -4.92 -11.58
C CYS A 380 -3.67 -3.53 -11.09
N ILE A 381 -2.79 -2.79 -10.41
CA ILE A 381 -3.03 -1.40 -9.98
C ILE A 381 -3.24 -0.49 -11.20
N CYS A 382 -2.44 -0.66 -12.25
CA CYS A 382 -2.59 0.07 -13.51
C CYS A 382 -3.93 -0.24 -14.18
N LEU A 383 -4.29 -1.53 -14.31
CA LEU A 383 -5.59 -1.94 -14.85
C LEU A 383 -6.76 -1.35 -14.06
N ARG A 384 -6.69 -1.38 -12.72
CA ARG A 384 -7.70 -0.77 -11.86
C ARG A 384 -7.90 0.72 -12.16
N SER A 385 -6.81 1.45 -12.40
CA SER A 385 -6.91 2.88 -12.71
C SER A 385 -7.49 3.15 -14.09
N VAL A 386 -7.07 2.40 -15.10
CA VAL A 386 -7.55 2.56 -16.47
C VAL A 386 -9.01 2.11 -16.60
N SER A 387 -9.44 1.10 -15.84
CA SER A 387 -10.83 0.60 -15.82
C SER A 387 -11.83 1.49 -15.09
N ARG A 388 -11.43 2.67 -14.60
CA ARG A 388 -12.38 3.68 -14.11
C ARG A 388 -13.05 4.48 -15.25
N SER A 389 -12.63 4.29 -16.51
CA SER A 389 -13.31 4.91 -17.66
C SER A 389 -14.58 4.14 -18.01
N ILE A 390 -15.74 4.77 -17.81
CA ILE A 390 -17.04 4.23 -18.24
C ILE A 390 -17.04 3.99 -19.75
N LYS A 391 -16.42 4.88 -20.54
CA LYS A 391 -16.33 4.74 -22.00
C LYS A 391 -15.60 3.45 -22.38
N SER A 392 -14.46 3.16 -21.76
CA SER A 392 -13.69 1.95 -22.04
C SER A 392 -14.33 0.67 -21.49
N LEU A 393 -15.02 0.75 -20.34
CA LEU A 393 -15.81 -0.36 -19.80
C LEU A 393 -16.96 -0.71 -20.73
N SER A 394 -17.79 0.26 -21.10
CA SER A 394 -18.94 0.06 -22.00
C SER A 394 -18.54 -0.38 -23.41
N ALA A 395 -17.30 -0.10 -23.84
CA ALA A 395 -16.74 -0.59 -25.09
C ALA A 395 -16.18 -2.04 -25.00
N GLY A 396 -16.25 -2.68 -23.83
CA GLY A 396 -15.79 -4.06 -23.63
C GLY A 396 -14.27 -4.25 -23.69
N CYS A 397 -13.47 -3.18 -23.58
CA CYS A 397 -12.02 -3.24 -23.80
C CYS A 397 -11.28 -4.19 -22.85
N PHE A 398 -11.82 -4.41 -21.64
CA PHE A 398 -11.19 -5.20 -20.58
C PHE A 398 -11.67 -6.66 -20.52
N MET A 399 -12.72 -7.02 -21.25
CA MET A 399 -13.28 -8.39 -21.26
C MET A 399 -12.63 -9.33 -22.28
N LYS A 400 -11.54 -8.88 -22.91
CA LYS A 400 -10.72 -9.71 -23.79
C LYS A 400 -10.05 -10.83 -23.00
N GLU A 401 -9.95 -12.02 -23.58
CA GLU A 401 -9.33 -13.20 -22.95
C GLU A 401 -7.90 -12.92 -22.45
N MET A 402 -7.12 -12.16 -23.20
CA MET A 402 -5.75 -11.76 -22.84
C MET A 402 -5.66 -10.98 -21.51
N ILE A 403 -6.76 -10.37 -21.04
CA ILE A 403 -6.83 -9.65 -19.76
C ILE A 403 -7.53 -10.51 -18.72
N VAL A 404 -8.72 -11.02 -19.05
CA VAL A 404 -9.57 -11.73 -18.09
C VAL A 404 -8.92 -13.02 -17.60
N ILE A 405 -8.32 -13.82 -18.50
CA ILE A 405 -7.75 -15.11 -18.10
C ILE A 405 -6.56 -14.92 -17.15
N PRO A 406 -5.55 -14.09 -17.44
CA PRO A 406 -4.48 -13.82 -16.47
C PRO A 406 -5.03 -13.23 -15.17
N LEU A 407 -5.96 -12.29 -15.23
CA LEU A 407 -6.48 -11.63 -14.04
C LEU A 407 -7.23 -12.61 -13.12
N VAL A 408 -8.00 -13.55 -13.68
CA VAL A 408 -8.66 -14.63 -12.92
C VAL A 408 -7.62 -15.56 -12.30
N ARG A 409 -6.54 -15.90 -13.01
CA ARG A 409 -5.44 -16.70 -12.44
C ARG A 409 -4.78 -16.00 -11.24
N LEU A 410 -4.62 -14.68 -11.28
CA LEU A 410 -4.04 -13.90 -10.17
C LEU A 410 -4.89 -13.87 -8.90
N LEU A 411 -6.18 -14.23 -8.97
CA LEU A 411 -7.00 -14.43 -7.77
C LEU A 411 -6.51 -15.62 -6.91
N HIS A 412 -5.73 -16.53 -7.50
CA HIS A 412 -5.10 -17.64 -6.80
C HIS A 412 -3.56 -17.51 -6.75
N ASP A 413 -3.03 -16.28 -6.87
CA ASP A 413 -1.59 -16.04 -6.78
C ASP A 413 -1.05 -16.38 -5.38
N PRO A 414 0.17 -16.95 -5.25
CA PRO A 414 0.78 -17.21 -3.95
C PRO A 414 1.03 -15.94 -3.12
N SER A 415 1.11 -14.77 -3.76
CA SER A 415 1.25 -13.49 -3.07
C SER A 415 -0.10 -12.85 -2.79
N THR A 416 -0.42 -12.65 -1.50
CA THR A 416 -1.63 -11.93 -1.07
C THR A 416 -1.68 -10.51 -1.64
N SER A 417 -0.54 -9.82 -1.80
CA SER A 417 -0.51 -8.48 -2.39
C SER A 417 -1.00 -8.48 -3.84
N VAL A 418 -0.68 -9.53 -4.60
CA VAL A 418 -1.14 -9.72 -5.99
C VAL A 418 -2.63 -10.02 -6.01
N GLN A 419 -3.11 -10.90 -5.13
CA GLN A 419 -4.54 -11.21 -5.02
C GLN A 419 -5.37 -9.96 -4.71
N VAL A 420 -4.94 -9.14 -3.74
CA VAL A 420 -5.62 -7.88 -3.39
C VAL A 420 -5.64 -6.91 -4.56
N ALA A 421 -4.51 -6.73 -5.26
CA ALA A 421 -4.44 -5.85 -6.41
C ALA A 421 -5.32 -6.35 -7.57
N ALA A 422 -5.30 -7.66 -7.83
CA ALA A 422 -6.13 -8.31 -8.85
C ALA A 422 -7.62 -8.14 -8.54
N LEU A 423 -8.06 -8.41 -7.30
CA LEU A 423 -9.43 -8.17 -6.87
C LEU A 423 -9.86 -6.72 -7.07
N GLY A 424 -8.97 -5.75 -6.78
CA GLY A 424 -9.24 -4.34 -7.01
C GLY A 424 -9.41 -3.97 -8.49
N ALA A 425 -8.74 -4.66 -9.41
CA ALA A 425 -8.96 -4.50 -10.84
C ALA A 425 -10.25 -5.19 -11.30
N VAL A 426 -10.46 -6.44 -10.85
CA VAL A 426 -11.67 -7.22 -11.10
C VAL A 426 -12.90 -6.45 -10.68
N SER A 427 -12.91 -5.82 -9.50
CA SER A 427 -14.08 -5.10 -8.99
C SER A 427 -14.56 -4.01 -9.94
N ASN A 428 -13.66 -3.35 -10.68
CA ASN A 428 -14.06 -2.35 -11.68
C ASN A 428 -14.51 -3.02 -12.98
N ILE A 429 -13.77 -4.04 -13.43
CA ILE A 429 -14.01 -4.69 -14.72
C ILE A 429 -15.34 -5.45 -14.73
N VAL A 430 -15.71 -6.15 -13.65
CA VAL A 430 -16.95 -6.97 -13.62
C VAL A 430 -18.24 -6.16 -13.52
N VAL A 431 -18.16 -4.84 -13.30
CA VAL A 431 -19.32 -3.95 -13.45
C VAL A 431 -19.88 -4.01 -14.87
N ASP A 432 -19.00 -4.28 -15.86
CA ASP A 432 -19.23 -4.28 -17.30
C ASP A 432 -20.70 -4.28 -17.74
N PHE A 433 -21.08 -3.24 -18.49
CA PHE A 433 -22.44 -3.04 -18.99
C PHE A 433 -22.75 -3.87 -20.24
N THR A 434 -21.80 -4.67 -20.72
CA THR A 434 -21.97 -5.51 -21.91
C THR A 434 -22.38 -6.95 -21.54
N THR A 435 -22.79 -7.72 -22.55
CA THR A 435 -23.07 -9.17 -22.41
C THR A 435 -21.81 -10.01 -22.20
N ALA A 436 -20.62 -9.39 -22.19
CA ALA A 436 -19.32 -10.07 -22.09
C ALA A 436 -18.92 -10.51 -20.66
N LYS A 437 -19.81 -10.35 -19.65
CA LYS A 437 -19.64 -11.00 -18.32
C LYS A 437 -19.45 -12.51 -18.42
N SER A 438 -19.90 -13.14 -19.51
CA SER A 438 -19.77 -14.57 -19.76
C SER A 438 -18.33 -15.08 -19.71
N THR A 439 -17.34 -14.36 -20.26
CA THR A 439 -15.94 -14.80 -20.25
C THR A 439 -15.39 -14.95 -18.83
N PHE A 440 -15.65 -13.96 -17.97
CA PHE A 440 -15.23 -14.01 -16.56
C PHE A 440 -15.86 -15.19 -15.82
N LEU A 441 -17.14 -15.47 -16.08
CA LEU A 441 -17.84 -16.62 -15.51
C LEU A 441 -17.29 -17.95 -16.02
N GLN A 442 -17.06 -18.07 -17.33
CA GLN A 442 -16.56 -19.28 -17.98
C GLN A 442 -15.16 -19.68 -17.48
N CYS A 443 -14.29 -18.70 -17.19
CA CYS A 443 -12.97 -18.95 -16.63
C CYS A 443 -12.98 -19.24 -15.12
N GLY A 444 -14.16 -19.36 -14.48
CA GLY A 444 -14.28 -19.69 -13.06
C GLY A 444 -14.11 -18.49 -12.11
N GLY A 445 -14.16 -17.26 -12.62
CA GLY A 445 -13.97 -16.05 -11.81
C GLY A 445 -14.96 -15.92 -10.66
N LEU A 446 -16.23 -16.30 -10.87
CA LEU A 446 -17.25 -16.31 -9.81
C LEU A 446 -16.86 -17.25 -8.66
N LYS A 447 -16.44 -18.48 -8.97
CA LYS A 447 -16.05 -19.48 -7.95
C LYS A 447 -14.89 -18.99 -7.10
N LEU A 448 -13.89 -18.36 -7.73
CA LEU A 448 -12.75 -17.78 -7.01
C LEU A 448 -13.14 -16.58 -6.15
N LEU A 449 -14.04 -15.71 -6.62
CA LEU A 449 -14.58 -14.61 -5.80
C LEU A 449 -15.32 -15.15 -4.55
N VAL A 450 -16.14 -16.18 -4.72
CA VAL A 450 -16.84 -16.83 -3.59
C VAL A 450 -15.88 -17.54 -2.65
N GLN A 451 -14.81 -18.14 -3.16
CA GLN A 451 -13.78 -18.73 -2.31
C GLN A 451 -13.04 -17.66 -1.49
N LEU A 452 -12.65 -16.55 -2.12
CA LEU A 452 -11.92 -15.46 -1.47
C LEU A 452 -12.79 -14.68 -0.47
N SER A 453 -14.11 -14.62 -0.68
CA SER A 453 -15.03 -14.03 0.32
C SER A 453 -15.05 -14.83 1.63
N LYS A 454 -14.59 -16.09 1.62
CA LYS A 454 -14.48 -16.97 2.80
C LYS A 454 -13.05 -17.05 3.36
N SER A 455 -12.13 -16.18 2.92
CA SER A 455 -10.73 -16.18 3.37
C SER A 455 -10.60 -15.80 4.85
N MET A 456 -9.57 -16.32 5.52
CA MET A 456 -9.20 -15.85 6.86
C MET A 456 -8.70 -14.40 6.87
N ASP A 457 -8.19 -13.90 5.73
CA ASP A 457 -7.75 -12.51 5.57
C ASP A 457 -8.95 -11.58 5.30
N PRO A 458 -9.26 -10.61 6.18
CA PRO A 458 -10.36 -9.68 6.00
C PRO A 458 -10.22 -8.77 4.78
N ILE A 459 -8.99 -8.46 4.35
CA ILE A 459 -8.74 -7.64 3.16
C ILE A 459 -9.18 -8.41 1.90
N LEU A 460 -8.88 -9.70 1.83
CA LEU A 460 -9.33 -10.56 0.73
C LEU A 460 -10.85 -10.70 0.74
N ARG A 461 -11.46 -10.94 1.91
CA ARG A 461 -12.93 -11.01 2.04
C ARG A 461 -13.61 -9.74 1.52
N LEU A 462 -13.14 -8.59 1.99
CA LEU A 462 -13.66 -7.28 1.62
C LEU A 462 -13.58 -7.03 0.10
N ASN A 463 -12.42 -7.26 -0.50
CA ASN A 463 -12.22 -7.00 -1.93
C ASN A 463 -12.98 -8.01 -2.81
N ALA A 464 -13.12 -9.26 -2.35
CA ALA A 464 -13.95 -10.26 -3.04
C ALA A 464 -15.44 -9.88 -3.02
N LEU A 465 -15.94 -9.38 -1.89
CA LEU A 465 -17.31 -8.85 -1.79
C LEU A 465 -17.55 -7.63 -2.70
N TRP A 466 -16.56 -6.74 -2.85
CA TRP A 466 -16.63 -5.66 -3.85
C TRP A 466 -16.82 -6.21 -5.26
N GLY A 467 -16.04 -7.23 -5.64
CA GLY A 467 -16.20 -7.93 -6.91
C GLY A 467 -17.58 -8.54 -7.09
N LEU A 468 -18.06 -9.31 -6.10
CA LEU A 468 -19.38 -9.95 -6.14
C LEU A 468 -20.52 -8.94 -6.22
N ARG A 469 -20.46 -7.87 -5.41
CA ARG A 469 -21.44 -6.78 -5.41
C ARG A 469 -21.54 -6.13 -6.79
N ASN A 470 -20.39 -5.85 -7.41
CA ASN A 470 -20.33 -5.21 -8.72
C ASN A 470 -20.76 -6.16 -9.84
N LEU A 471 -20.50 -7.45 -9.72
CA LEU A 471 -21.04 -8.45 -10.64
C LEU A 471 -22.58 -8.53 -10.55
N MET A 472 -23.14 -8.42 -9.33
CA MET A 472 -24.57 -8.41 -9.05
C MET A 472 -25.27 -7.11 -9.51
N PHE A 473 -24.53 -6.03 -9.72
CA PHE A 473 -25.08 -4.75 -10.14
C PHE A 473 -25.69 -4.86 -11.54
N LEU A 474 -26.98 -4.53 -11.65
CA LEU A 474 -27.79 -4.66 -12.87
C LEU A 474 -27.75 -6.08 -13.50
N ALA A 475 -27.53 -7.10 -12.67
CA ALA A 475 -27.56 -8.50 -13.11
C ALA A 475 -28.99 -8.94 -13.45
N ASP A 476 -29.14 -9.68 -14.55
CA ASP A 476 -30.41 -10.32 -14.89
C ASP A 476 -30.74 -11.49 -13.93
N LYS A 477 -31.96 -12.02 -14.05
CA LYS A 477 -32.45 -13.12 -13.22
C LYS A 477 -31.54 -14.36 -13.25
N THR A 478 -30.99 -14.69 -14.42
CA THR A 478 -30.14 -15.88 -14.61
C THR A 478 -28.79 -15.71 -13.90
N CYS A 479 -28.18 -14.54 -14.06
CA CYS A 479 -26.92 -14.18 -13.41
C CYS A 479 -27.09 -14.13 -11.88
N LYS A 480 -28.14 -13.48 -11.37
CA LYS A 480 -28.47 -13.47 -9.93
C LYS A 480 -28.60 -14.88 -9.37
N LYS A 481 -29.33 -15.76 -10.07
CA LYS A 481 -29.49 -17.17 -9.69
C LYS A 481 -28.15 -17.90 -9.62
N GLY A 482 -27.30 -17.73 -10.63
CA GLY A 482 -25.97 -18.37 -10.68
C GLY A 482 -25.06 -17.90 -9.53
N ILE A 483 -25.03 -16.60 -9.25
CA ILE A 483 -24.25 -16.04 -8.14
C ILE A 483 -24.77 -16.55 -6.79
N PHE A 484 -26.09 -16.54 -6.59
CA PHE A 484 -26.70 -17.04 -5.36
C PHE A 484 -26.45 -18.54 -5.15
N PHE A 485 -26.49 -19.34 -6.21
CA PHE A 485 -26.21 -20.78 -6.15
C PHE A 485 -24.79 -21.07 -5.67
N GLU A 486 -23.79 -20.32 -6.15
CA GLU A 486 -22.40 -20.47 -5.71
C GLU A 486 -22.18 -19.93 -4.29
N LEU A 487 -22.79 -18.79 -3.93
CA LEU A 487 -22.65 -18.20 -2.59
C LEU A 487 -23.38 -19.04 -1.53
N THR A 488 -24.60 -19.51 -1.78
CA THR A 488 -25.54 -20.12 -0.82
C THR A 488 -26.05 -19.15 0.26
N ALA A 489 -27.22 -19.45 0.82
CA ALA A 489 -27.81 -18.62 1.88
C ALA A 489 -27.00 -18.61 3.19
N PRO A 490 -26.42 -19.74 3.68
CA PRO A 490 -25.61 -19.76 4.89
C PRO A 490 -24.34 -18.93 4.76
N SER A 491 -23.68 -18.97 3.60
CA SER A 491 -22.49 -18.14 3.39
C SER A 491 -22.81 -16.65 3.41
N LEU A 492 -23.92 -16.23 2.80
CA LEU A 492 -24.35 -14.83 2.83
C LEU A 492 -24.70 -14.41 4.25
N SER A 493 -25.41 -15.25 5.00
CA SER A 493 -25.71 -15.03 6.43
C SER A 493 -24.42 -14.84 7.25
N SER A 494 -23.42 -15.70 7.04
CA SER A 494 -22.12 -15.59 7.70
C SER A 494 -21.37 -14.30 7.35
N LEU A 495 -21.45 -13.83 6.09
CA LEU A 495 -20.79 -12.60 5.64
C LEU A 495 -21.49 -11.34 6.19
N ILE A 496 -22.81 -11.38 6.34
CA ILE A 496 -23.59 -10.32 7.00
C ILE A 496 -23.19 -10.23 8.48
N CYS A 497 -22.93 -11.36 9.13
CA CYS A 497 -22.48 -11.44 10.51
C CYS A 497 -20.95 -11.47 10.68
N ASP A 498 -20.16 -11.05 9.68
CA ASP A 498 -18.69 -11.05 9.75
C ASP A 498 -18.21 -10.17 10.91
N PRO A 499 -17.12 -10.51 11.63
CA PRO A 499 -16.58 -9.66 12.69
C PRO A 499 -16.09 -8.28 12.19
N GLU A 500 -15.72 -8.16 10.91
CA GLU A 500 -15.22 -6.91 10.34
C GLU A 500 -16.35 -6.04 9.77
N PRO A 501 -16.57 -4.83 10.30
CA PRO A 501 -17.72 -4.01 9.88
C PRO A 501 -17.69 -3.57 8.41
N SER A 502 -16.50 -3.45 7.82
CA SER A 502 -16.35 -3.15 6.39
C SER A 502 -16.79 -4.33 5.52
N VAL A 503 -16.60 -5.57 5.97
CA VAL A 503 -17.10 -6.78 5.30
C VAL A 503 -18.62 -6.85 5.41
N GLN A 504 -19.17 -6.59 6.62
CA GLN A 504 -20.62 -6.53 6.85
C GLN A 504 -21.32 -5.51 5.94
N GLU A 505 -20.77 -4.29 5.84
CA GLU A 505 -21.29 -3.24 4.96
C GLU A 505 -21.39 -3.73 3.51
N GLN A 506 -20.33 -4.35 2.99
CA GLN A 506 -20.31 -4.81 1.60
C GLN A 506 -21.14 -6.06 1.37
N ALA A 507 -21.30 -6.93 2.38
CA ALA A 507 -22.21 -8.06 2.33
C ALA A 507 -23.66 -7.57 2.23
N LEU A 508 -24.07 -6.60 3.05
CA LEU A 508 -25.40 -5.98 2.96
C LEU A 508 -25.60 -5.26 1.63
N ALA A 509 -24.57 -4.57 1.11
CA ALA A 509 -24.63 -3.93 -0.20
C ALA A 509 -24.76 -4.94 -1.35
N LEU A 510 -24.14 -6.11 -1.24
CA LEU A 510 -24.32 -7.24 -2.16
C LEU A 510 -25.76 -7.77 -2.11
N VAL A 511 -26.31 -7.99 -0.91
CA VAL A 511 -27.71 -8.44 -0.74
C VAL A 511 -28.68 -7.40 -1.26
N ARG A 512 -28.40 -6.10 -1.06
CA ARG A 512 -29.21 -5.01 -1.62
C ARG A 512 -29.33 -5.13 -3.13
N ASN A 513 -28.22 -5.38 -3.82
CA ASN A 513 -28.20 -5.61 -5.27
C ASN A 513 -28.90 -6.93 -5.66
N LEU A 514 -28.79 -7.97 -4.82
CA LEU A 514 -29.46 -9.26 -5.04
C LEU A 514 -30.98 -9.07 -5.07
N VAL A 515 -31.56 -8.37 -4.09
CA VAL A 515 -33.02 -8.18 -3.96
C VAL A 515 -33.60 -7.04 -4.78
N ASP A 516 -32.75 -6.28 -5.49
CA ASP A 516 -33.19 -5.18 -6.36
C ASP A 516 -33.91 -5.70 -7.63
N GLY A 517 -34.90 -4.96 -8.16
CA GLY A 517 -35.60 -5.32 -9.39
C GLY A 517 -36.90 -6.13 -9.18
N CYS A 518 -36.99 -7.33 -9.76
CA CYS A 518 -38.25 -8.09 -9.80
C CYS A 518 -38.57 -8.84 -8.49
N LEU A 519 -39.85 -9.19 -8.30
CA LEU A 519 -40.34 -9.91 -7.11
C LEU A 519 -39.57 -11.22 -6.85
N ASP A 520 -39.24 -12.00 -7.88
CA ASP A 520 -38.47 -13.25 -7.74
C ASP A 520 -37.10 -13.03 -7.07
N SER A 521 -36.54 -11.82 -7.18
CA SER A 521 -35.26 -11.48 -6.56
C SER A 521 -35.39 -11.29 -5.04
N ILE A 522 -36.57 -10.89 -4.56
CA ILE A 522 -36.85 -10.73 -3.13
C ILE A 522 -36.90 -12.11 -2.45
N GLU A 523 -37.37 -13.14 -3.14
CA GLU A 523 -37.48 -14.50 -2.60
C GLU A 523 -36.14 -15.08 -2.11
N TYR A 524 -35.00 -14.61 -2.64
CA TYR A 524 -33.69 -15.08 -2.20
C TYR A 524 -33.39 -14.83 -0.72
N VAL A 525 -33.91 -13.75 -0.12
CA VAL A 525 -33.68 -13.49 1.31
C VAL A 525 -34.54 -14.36 2.23
N PHE A 526 -35.55 -15.03 1.67
CA PHE A 526 -36.42 -15.99 2.35
C PHE A 526 -35.97 -17.45 2.16
N ALA A 527 -34.90 -17.69 1.41
CA ALA A 527 -34.31 -19.02 1.27
C ALA A 527 -33.87 -19.59 2.63
N GLU A 528 -33.94 -20.92 2.75
CA GLU A 528 -33.56 -21.67 3.97
C GLU A 528 -34.18 -21.07 5.23
N ASP A 529 -35.51 -21.00 5.26
CA ASP A 529 -36.30 -20.47 6.39
C ASP A 529 -35.97 -19.01 6.78
N GLY A 530 -35.47 -18.21 5.83
CA GLY A 530 -35.23 -16.78 6.04
C GLY A 530 -33.95 -16.42 6.81
N ILE A 531 -32.96 -17.32 6.83
CA ILE A 531 -31.68 -17.10 7.55
C ILE A 531 -30.93 -15.83 7.16
N ILE A 532 -31.14 -15.32 5.92
CA ILE A 532 -30.56 -14.06 5.46
C ILE A 532 -31.31 -12.88 6.06
N LEU A 533 -32.64 -12.89 6.00
CA LEU A 533 -33.48 -11.84 6.59
C LEU A 533 -33.24 -11.71 8.09
N ASP A 534 -33.11 -12.83 8.80
CA ASP A 534 -32.81 -12.84 10.23
C ASP A 534 -31.41 -12.32 10.54
N ALA A 535 -30.41 -12.63 9.70
CA ALA A 535 -29.07 -12.06 9.85
C ALA A 535 -29.07 -10.54 9.68
N ILE A 536 -29.82 -10.02 8.69
CA ILE A 536 -30.01 -8.58 8.48
C ILE A 536 -30.63 -7.95 9.73
N GLY A 537 -31.73 -8.54 10.23
CA GLY A 537 -32.41 -8.07 11.43
C GLY A 537 -31.50 -7.99 12.65
N ARG A 538 -30.74 -9.06 12.93
CA ARG A 538 -29.77 -9.10 14.02
C ARG A 538 -28.72 -7.97 13.90
N GLN A 539 -28.15 -7.77 12.71
CA GLN A 539 -27.12 -6.74 12.52
C GLN A 539 -27.68 -5.33 12.64
N LEU A 540 -28.90 -5.07 12.15
CA LEU A 540 -29.54 -3.77 12.29
C LEU A 540 -29.87 -3.43 13.75
N GLN A 541 -30.14 -4.44 14.58
CA GLN A 541 -30.37 -4.26 16.01
C GLN A 541 -29.09 -3.96 16.79
N SER A 542 -27.96 -4.57 16.41
CA SER A 542 -26.69 -4.47 17.15
C SER A 542 -25.74 -3.40 16.64
N THR A 543 -25.87 -2.93 15.39
CA THR A 543 -24.89 -2.02 14.79
C THR A 543 -24.90 -0.63 15.41
N SER A 544 -23.71 -0.08 15.63
CA SER A 544 -23.48 1.32 15.96
C SER A 544 -22.98 2.15 14.76
N LYS A 545 -22.68 1.50 13.62
CA LYS A 545 -22.13 2.15 12.44
C LYS A 545 -23.24 2.50 11.45
N ALA A 546 -23.27 3.76 11.02
CA ALA A 546 -24.29 4.27 10.13
C ALA A 546 -24.26 3.56 8.76
N GLU A 547 -23.07 3.22 8.25
CA GLU A 547 -22.87 2.60 6.94
C GLU A 547 -23.55 1.23 6.83
N ILE A 548 -23.46 0.42 7.89
CA ILE A 548 -24.16 -0.88 7.99
C ILE A 548 -25.67 -0.65 8.04
N GLY A 549 -26.12 0.29 8.88
CA GLY A 549 -27.53 0.66 8.98
C GLY A 549 -28.10 1.11 7.64
N ILE A 550 -27.35 1.93 6.89
CA ILE A 550 -27.75 2.44 5.58
C ILE A 550 -27.97 1.27 4.61
N GLN A 551 -27.00 0.36 4.49
CA GLN A 551 -27.13 -0.77 3.56
C GLN A 551 -28.28 -1.70 3.98
N GLY A 552 -28.37 -2.07 5.26
CA GLY A 552 -29.43 -2.95 5.75
C GLY A 552 -30.83 -2.34 5.60
N MET A 553 -31.00 -1.04 5.85
CA MET A 553 -32.27 -0.36 5.61
C MET A 553 -32.63 -0.30 4.13
N TYR A 554 -31.66 -0.12 3.22
CA TYR A 554 -31.96 -0.23 1.79
C TYR A 554 -32.33 -1.65 1.36
N VAL A 555 -31.76 -2.70 1.98
CA VAL A 555 -32.23 -4.08 1.77
C VAL A 555 -33.70 -4.21 2.19
N LEU A 556 -34.06 -3.76 3.40
CA LEU A 556 -35.45 -3.79 3.88
C LEU A 556 -36.38 -2.95 3.01
N SER A 557 -35.91 -1.80 2.51
CA SER A 557 -36.66 -0.96 1.58
C SER A 557 -36.99 -1.68 0.27
N ASN A 558 -36.03 -2.41 -0.29
CA ASN A 558 -36.23 -3.21 -1.50
C ASN A 558 -37.21 -4.37 -1.23
N ILE A 559 -37.08 -5.08 -0.12
CA ILE A 559 -38.04 -6.13 0.27
C ILE A 559 -39.45 -5.54 0.46
N ALA A 560 -39.57 -4.37 1.11
CA ALA A 560 -40.84 -3.69 1.36
C ALA A 560 -41.56 -3.20 0.07
N SER A 561 -40.86 -3.16 -1.07
CA SER A 561 -41.49 -2.90 -2.37
C SER A 561 -42.25 -4.11 -2.94
N GLY A 562 -42.12 -5.28 -2.30
CA GLY A 562 -42.74 -6.52 -2.73
C GLY A 562 -44.22 -6.66 -2.40
N ASN A 563 -44.69 -7.91 -2.35
CA ASN A 563 -46.07 -8.24 -2.00
C ASN A 563 -46.34 -8.10 -0.48
N GLU A 564 -47.57 -8.42 -0.06
CA GLU A 564 -47.98 -8.26 1.34
C GLU A 564 -47.18 -9.14 2.32
N PHE A 565 -46.83 -10.36 1.92
CA PHE A 565 -45.98 -11.24 2.72
C PHE A 565 -44.61 -10.60 2.99
N HIS A 566 -43.98 -10.03 1.96
CA HIS A 566 -42.70 -9.31 2.10
C HIS A 566 -42.81 -8.10 3.02
N LYS A 567 -43.90 -7.33 2.93
CA LYS A 567 -44.13 -6.16 3.78
C LYS A 567 -44.32 -6.55 5.25
N GLU A 568 -45.10 -7.58 5.54
CA GLU A 568 -45.27 -8.06 6.92
C GLU A 568 -43.97 -8.65 7.49
N ALA A 569 -43.15 -9.31 6.67
CA ALA A 569 -41.83 -9.78 7.09
C ALA A 569 -40.90 -8.60 7.47
N VAL A 570 -40.88 -7.52 6.68
CA VAL A 570 -40.13 -6.31 7.03
C VAL A 570 -40.70 -5.66 8.29
N MET A 571 -42.03 -5.58 8.44
CA MET A 571 -42.66 -5.08 9.66
C MET A 571 -42.24 -5.88 10.90
N HIS A 572 -42.16 -7.20 10.79
CA HIS A 572 -41.65 -8.04 11.86
C HIS A 572 -40.22 -7.63 12.23
N GLN A 573 -39.31 -7.54 11.25
CA GLN A 573 -37.92 -7.15 11.49
C GLN A 573 -37.79 -5.77 12.16
N LEU A 574 -38.57 -4.76 11.73
CA LEU A 574 -38.53 -3.41 12.29
C LEU A 574 -39.06 -3.32 13.73
N LEU A 575 -39.99 -4.20 14.11
CA LEU A 575 -40.68 -4.18 15.40
C LEU A 575 -40.22 -5.27 16.37
N LEU A 576 -39.21 -6.07 15.99
CA LEU A 576 -38.55 -7.03 16.87
C LEU A 576 -38.11 -6.33 18.18
N HIS A 577 -38.46 -6.95 19.31
CA HIS A 577 -38.12 -6.53 20.68
C HIS A 577 -38.76 -5.23 21.23
N VAL A 578 -39.77 -4.65 20.56
CA VAL A 578 -40.56 -3.52 21.13
C VAL A 578 -41.20 -3.87 22.48
N ASN A 579 -41.43 -5.16 22.76
CA ASN A 579 -42.10 -5.64 23.98
C ASN A 579 -41.18 -5.80 25.21
N ASN A 580 -39.85 -5.66 25.08
CA ASN A 580 -38.88 -5.87 26.18
C ASN A 580 -38.30 -4.57 26.77
N GLY A 581 -38.99 -3.43 26.60
CA GLY A 581 -38.54 -2.13 27.14
C GLY A 581 -37.33 -1.49 26.44
N THR A 582 -36.82 -2.11 25.38
CA THR A 582 -35.72 -1.54 24.56
C THR A 582 -36.31 -0.75 23.40
N GLN A 583 -35.82 0.49 23.18
CA GLN A 583 -36.23 1.32 22.06
C GLN A 583 -35.91 0.63 20.72
N ALA A 584 -36.90 0.52 19.84
CA ALA A 584 -36.72 -0.06 18.50
C ALA A 584 -35.58 0.63 17.74
N PHE A 585 -34.68 -0.14 17.11
CA PHE A 585 -33.52 0.41 16.41
C PHE A 585 -33.91 1.42 15.33
N ILE A 586 -35.09 1.26 14.74
CA ILE A 586 -35.64 2.19 13.75
C ILE A 586 -35.78 3.61 14.29
N LEU A 587 -36.16 3.79 15.56
CA LEU A 587 -36.24 5.11 16.19
C LEU A 587 -34.85 5.73 16.34
N LYS A 588 -33.85 4.92 16.73
CA LYS A 588 -32.45 5.36 16.79
C LYS A 588 -31.96 5.82 15.41
N PHE A 589 -32.35 5.12 14.35
CA PHE A 589 -31.97 5.46 12.97
C PHE A 589 -32.66 6.74 12.48
N LEU A 590 -33.95 6.93 12.79
CA LEU A 590 -34.67 8.18 12.52
C LEU A 590 -34.08 9.38 13.28
N GLN A 591 -33.47 9.15 14.44
CA GLN A 591 -32.80 10.15 15.28
C GLN A 591 -31.31 10.30 14.98
N SER A 592 -30.77 9.54 14.01
CA SER A 592 -29.35 9.57 13.67
C SER A 592 -28.93 10.94 13.15
N ASN A 593 -27.68 11.34 13.40
CA ASN A 593 -27.09 12.53 12.77
C ASN A 593 -26.81 12.31 11.28
N ASP A 594 -26.72 11.06 10.82
CA ASP A 594 -26.49 10.71 9.42
C ASP A 594 -27.78 10.82 8.59
N SER A 595 -27.78 11.73 7.61
CA SER A 595 -28.95 11.97 6.76
C SER A 595 -29.27 10.82 5.81
N GLN A 596 -28.27 10.06 5.34
CA GLN A 596 -28.50 8.92 4.46
C GLN A 596 -29.19 7.78 5.23
N LEU A 597 -28.82 7.56 6.49
CA LEU A 597 -29.48 6.59 7.34
C LEU A 597 -30.95 6.96 7.59
N ARG A 598 -31.23 8.24 7.88
CA ARG A 598 -32.60 8.75 8.00
C ARG A 598 -33.37 8.57 6.69
N THR A 599 -32.79 8.92 5.55
CA THR A 599 -33.39 8.72 4.22
C THR A 599 -33.77 7.26 3.98
N ALA A 600 -32.85 6.31 4.15
CA ALA A 600 -33.10 4.89 3.92
C ALA A 600 -34.20 4.36 4.83
N THR A 601 -34.23 4.84 6.08
CA THR A 601 -35.23 4.45 7.08
C THR A 601 -36.63 4.92 6.70
N ILE A 602 -36.78 6.19 6.31
CA ILE A 602 -38.09 6.73 5.93
C ILE A 602 -38.56 6.13 4.60
N TRP A 603 -37.64 5.87 3.66
CA TRP A 603 -38.01 5.23 2.41
C TRP A 603 -38.60 3.83 2.63
N THR A 604 -37.99 3.04 3.53
CA THR A 604 -38.56 1.75 3.92
C THR A 604 -40.00 1.91 4.43
N ILE A 605 -40.27 2.91 5.27
CA ILE A 605 -41.61 3.19 5.80
C ILE A 605 -42.58 3.58 4.68
N ILE A 606 -42.17 4.43 3.75
CA ILE A 606 -42.99 4.83 2.59
C ILE A 606 -43.42 3.61 1.76
N ASN A 607 -42.53 2.65 1.56
CA ASN A 607 -42.84 1.43 0.80
C ASN A 607 -43.83 0.53 1.56
N LEU A 608 -43.71 0.47 2.89
CA LEU A 608 -44.64 -0.27 3.75
C LEU A 608 -46.03 0.36 3.78
N THR A 609 -46.11 1.69 3.76
CA THR A 609 -47.36 2.44 3.93
C THR A 609 -47.94 3.00 2.64
N PHE A 610 -47.56 2.42 1.49
CA PHE A 610 -48.16 2.81 0.22
C PHE A 610 -49.70 2.61 0.25
N PRO A 611 -50.52 3.66 0.02
CA PRO A 611 -51.96 3.61 0.31
C PRO A 611 -52.74 2.53 -0.43
N SER A 612 -52.33 2.20 -1.66
CA SER A 612 -53.00 1.16 -2.46
C SER A 612 -52.59 -0.27 -2.08
N SER A 613 -51.68 -0.45 -1.12
CA SER A 613 -51.27 -1.76 -0.66
C SER A 613 -52.33 -2.37 0.25
N PRO A 614 -52.67 -3.67 0.10
CA PRO A 614 -53.36 -4.42 1.14
C PRO A 614 -52.63 -4.26 2.49
N GLY A 615 -53.38 -4.28 3.60
CA GLY A 615 -52.84 -4.21 4.96
C GLY A 615 -52.16 -2.88 5.36
N ALA A 616 -52.12 -1.86 4.50
CA ALA A 616 -51.45 -0.58 4.79
C ALA A 616 -51.97 0.08 6.08
N SER A 617 -53.29 0.09 6.30
CA SER A 617 -53.91 0.63 7.52
C SER A 617 -53.44 -0.10 8.78
N SER A 618 -53.37 -1.43 8.74
CA SER A 618 -52.87 -2.24 9.86
C SER A 618 -51.41 -1.92 10.17
N ARG A 619 -50.56 -1.79 9.14
CA ARG A 619 -49.16 -1.41 9.32
C ARG A 619 -48.99 0.00 9.89
N VAL A 620 -49.76 0.99 9.41
CA VAL A 620 -49.73 2.35 9.97
C VAL A 620 -50.10 2.34 11.44
N VAL A 621 -51.11 1.55 11.86
CA VAL A 621 -51.47 1.40 13.27
C VAL A 621 -50.33 0.79 14.08
N LYS A 622 -49.69 -0.29 13.61
CA LYS A 622 -48.52 -0.89 14.26
C LYS A 622 -47.36 0.12 14.42
N LEU A 623 -47.04 0.87 13.36
CA LEU A 623 -46.00 1.91 13.38
C LEU A 623 -46.35 3.07 14.34
N ARG A 624 -47.63 3.43 14.43
CA ARG A 624 -48.12 4.44 15.37
C ARG A 624 -47.96 3.98 16.82
N ASN A 625 -48.36 2.75 17.11
CA ASN A 625 -48.24 2.15 18.45
C ASN A 625 -46.78 2.03 18.90
N ALA A 626 -45.85 1.84 17.95
CA ALA A 626 -44.41 1.84 18.21
C ALA A 626 -43.76 3.24 18.31
N GLY A 627 -44.55 4.33 18.24
CA GLY A 627 -44.05 5.70 18.34
C GLY A 627 -43.34 6.24 17.08
N ILE A 628 -43.22 5.44 16.03
CA ILE A 628 -42.49 5.78 14.79
C ILE A 628 -43.17 6.92 14.03
N VAL A 629 -44.51 6.90 13.95
CA VAL A 629 -45.27 7.99 13.32
C VAL A 629 -45.06 9.32 14.05
N SER A 630 -44.96 9.29 15.38
CA SER A 630 -44.69 10.50 16.17
C SER A 630 -43.30 11.05 15.88
N GLN A 631 -42.28 10.18 15.82
CA GLN A 631 -40.92 10.57 15.45
C GLN A 631 -40.85 11.18 14.04
N ILE A 632 -41.56 10.62 13.06
CA ILE A 632 -41.59 11.19 11.70
C ILE A 632 -42.21 12.61 11.69
N LYS A 633 -43.25 12.85 12.50
CA LYS A 633 -43.85 14.19 12.63
C LYS A 633 -42.86 15.23 13.16
N THR A 634 -41.94 14.86 14.04
CA THR A 634 -40.90 15.80 14.53
C THR A 634 -39.84 16.11 13.48
N MET A 635 -39.76 15.31 12.40
CA MET A 635 -38.77 15.45 11.33
C MET A 635 -39.24 16.28 10.13
N VAL A 636 -40.42 16.93 10.19
CA VAL A 636 -40.96 17.76 9.08
C VAL A 636 -40.02 18.89 8.67
N ASN A 637 -39.17 19.34 9.58
CA ASN A 637 -38.16 20.37 9.37
C ASN A 637 -36.73 19.81 9.40
N ASP A 638 -36.53 18.54 9.01
CA ASP A 638 -35.19 17.95 8.90
C ASP A 638 -34.26 18.85 8.05
N PRO A 639 -32.99 19.05 8.48
CA PRO A 639 -32.04 19.88 7.73
C PRO A 639 -31.70 19.30 6.35
N CYS A 640 -31.84 17.99 6.15
CA CYS A 640 -31.64 17.36 4.85
C CYS A 640 -32.92 17.45 4.01
N VAL A 641 -32.81 18.08 2.83
CA VAL A 641 -33.93 18.25 1.90
C VAL A 641 -34.54 16.92 1.45
N ASP A 642 -33.70 15.90 1.22
CA ASP A 642 -34.17 14.58 0.77
C ASP A 642 -34.98 13.86 1.86
N VAL A 643 -34.50 13.93 3.11
CA VAL A 643 -35.22 13.43 4.29
C VAL A 643 -36.55 14.16 4.43
N LYS A 644 -36.52 15.50 4.38
CA LYS A 644 -37.72 16.36 4.50
C LYS A 644 -38.78 16.03 3.44
N LEU A 645 -38.37 15.81 2.19
CA LEU A 645 -39.29 15.41 1.12
C LEU A 645 -39.96 14.06 1.44
N ARG A 646 -39.17 13.06 1.85
CA ARG A 646 -39.67 11.74 2.22
C ARG A 646 -40.57 11.75 3.44
N VAL A 647 -40.22 12.55 4.47
CA VAL A 647 -41.09 12.77 5.64
C VAL A 647 -42.47 13.24 5.19
N ARG A 648 -42.53 14.25 4.30
CA ARG A 648 -43.81 14.77 3.79
C ARG A 648 -44.59 13.71 3.03
N THR A 649 -43.93 12.91 2.19
CA THR A 649 -44.56 11.78 1.50
C THR A 649 -45.15 10.78 2.48
N ALA A 650 -44.38 10.34 3.48
CA ALA A 650 -44.84 9.39 4.49
C ALA A 650 -46.05 9.94 5.29
N LEU A 651 -45.98 11.20 5.71
CA LEU A 651 -47.10 11.85 6.42
C LEU A 651 -48.35 11.96 5.55
N GLY A 652 -48.19 12.28 4.26
CA GLY A 652 -49.31 12.28 3.29
C GLY A 652 -49.97 10.91 3.19
N GLN A 653 -49.19 9.83 3.10
CA GLN A 653 -49.72 8.47 3.10
C GLN A 653 -50.49 8.14 4.40
N PHE A 654 -49.95 8.54 5.56
CA PHE A 654 -50.62 8.29 6.85
C PHE A 654 -51.96 9.00 6.97
N MET A 655 -52.10 10.20 6.37
CA MET A 655 -53.36 10.96 6.33
C MET A 655 -54.37 10.26 5.44
N THR A 656 -54.01 9.92 4.19
CA THR A 656 -54.90 9.22 3.26
C THR A 656 -55.43 7.89 3.81
N ILE A 657 -54.61 7.18 4.57
CA ILE A 657 -54.98 5.92 5.21
C ILE A 657 -55.87 6.14 6.46
N GLY A 658 -55.69 7.24 7.17
CA GLY A 658 -56.46 7.60 8.37
C GLY A 658 -57.89 8.04 8.11
N ASP A 659 -58.16 8.62 6.93
CA ASP A 659 -59.49 9.08 6.52
C ASP A 659 -60.42 7.95 6.06
N GLY A 660 -59.93 6.70 5.98
CA GLY A 660 -60.69 5.51 5.56
C GLY A 660 -61.30 4.69 6.71
N SER A 661 -61.26 5.20 7.95
CA SER A 661 -61.81 4.53 9.14
C SER A 661 -62.76 5.46 9.91
N THR A 662 -63.90 5.74 9.29
CA THR A 662 -65.12 6.23 9.96
C THR A 662 -66.28 5.34 9.59
#